data_AF-A0A3S2PGB4-F1
#
_entry.id   AF-A0A3S2PGB4-F1
#
_cell.length_a   1.000
_cell.length_b   1.000
_cell.length_c   1.000
_cell.angle_alpha   90.00
_cell.angle_beta   90.00
_cell.angle_gamma   90.00
#
_symmetry.space_group_name_H-M   'P 1'
#
loop_
_entity.id
_entity.type
_entity.pdbx_description
1 polymer ?
#
loop_
_entity_poly.entity_id
_entity_poly.type
_entity_poly.pdbx_seq_one_letter_code
_entity_poly.pdbx_strand_id
1 'polypeptide(L)'
;MDEFPHPLFFEARELSKREKGKIRLYFQKRRDSGGGDCDEIQKIGDNTYRICFKVKEDQERVLQKSSHTICLPNEELHLTVSSSSSLQASDQPSTSHGQTFTQANTKELEKIFQIETFLLFYLRDCPQALKFLQKQLDAIHCSLTLNFDTEEAVVKGDVVKESGGAFGTAAEKWEHQVDKIFINLTETYTCHHVFEPKLVKKVQQDLSNVADDIKVYSQAGYVVVVGETVVVKEKVSGLEKGLTTTMELPIKEKHLKLIEEEFRREMQADSPEVKITTRTNMVILEGSDEKVKSGAAKLDELVKKIKVKRVQLSPCLTAFMKTTNALSKYEARFQQTFRSPVSLEVDVDLRLSSLSSVSLEEAEAALLRDIIVISVQLQGETTVPPELRGILNKARDEVNSLGLQVEVSFIPGVNGTTVQLVGYSQEVSKLKEFLHDYQLNQATTEEILKLPDPELVECFDEMLNRLGVNITRVTLRTSHVPYPCVILSGNRGQVKDIYKTLQPVLANLTVDSLVLNGPGALRYFQGVGKVSKDLVETSHKVIIREQQGVPNVNAQQQGSSSITHKTSLRPSLNRRSRSFVGSPAVSQINLRIRLCRLEDEQVDVFVAPIVKNQLNSNNISKSLLRKGGSTLQSQFEATAANHVLLPGEVLQVPAPPSLGCSKIFFIECLPWDGVGGQSVQALSKGLEKCLDLCVQQGFSSVAIPIIGHGVVLKYSLTEAIKVLTEKITGFGSAATSGSLSSINIVIHPDYSDAEKTYHEVHKNLCSSMNHTGQVIFRSLTSDLDEVIMALGGNVQLHLVFGDITNETTDVVVNTTDFTNFHNAPVIPPVQQSPPLTTDLKLTNISSGSQQSTFKFIGLGKNTVDDAMKNLKSLYETVCSTQTISKEDMEVLTQEDLKAFKQLVESEGLFIKEDQSGGLTVTGLKDGVNQLIMMIQACLQGSLRIEVRVREEEDLYNRVMWCILDQRGNWQRLPKIANYNLEKRDIAAGIEDAQGVTWQVNLQNMQATATGQTTKLKRLQNLTATVFGEGTYFAVNASYSAQSTYSKPGADGSQLMFVARVLTGVYAQGQSGMKVPPSRNAQQPNERYDSVVDNLSNPSMYVVFHDDQAYPDYLITFK
;
A
#
# COMPACT_ATOMS: atom_id res chain seq x y z
N MET A 1 63.58 71.40 -3.11
CA MET A 1 63.55 72.85 -3.40
C MET A 1 62.25 73.09 -4.13
N ASP A 2 61.46 74.07 -3.70
CA ASP A 2 60.15 74.30 -4.28
C ASP A 2 60.30 74.98 -5.65
N GLU A 3 59.57 74.52 -6.65
CA GLU A 3 59.71 74.98 -8.04
C GLU A 3 59.27 76.45 -8.22
N PHE A 4 58.48 76.98 -7.28
CA PHE A 4 57.95 78.34 -7.27
C PHE A 4 58.23 78.98 -5.89
N PRO A 5 59.44 79.54 -5.66
CA PRO A 5 59.88 79.96 -4.32
C PRO A 5 59.44 81.39 -3.91
N HIS A 6 58.72 82.13 -4.75
CA HIS A 6 58.42 83.55 -4.53
C HIS A 6 56.91 83.81 -4.28
N PRO A 7 56.42 83.74 -3.02
CA PRO A 7 55.00 83.85 -2.70
C PRO A 7 54.46 85.29 -2.77
N LEU A 8 53.24 85.43 -3.26
CA LEU A 8 52.42 86.62 -3.31
C LEU A 8 51.07 86.30 -2.65
N PHE A 9 50.55 87.22 -1.84
CA PHE A 9 49.28 87.08 -1.14
C PHE A 9 48.27 88.10 -1.64
N PHE A 10 46.99 87.73 -1.60
CA PHE A 10 45.87 88.63 -1.87
C PHE A 10 44.61 88.16 -1.13
N GLU A 11 43.66 89.06 -0.94
CA GLU A 11 42.35 88.75 -0.36
C GLU A 11 41.25 88.80 -1.42
N ALA A 12 40.29 87.88 -1.32
CA ALA A 12 39.08 87.84 -2.16
C ALA A 12 37.96 87.08 -1.43
N ARG A 13 36.73 87.15 -1.96
CA ARG A 13 35.63 86.27 -1.53
C ARG A 13 35.95 84.79 -1.80
N GLU A 14 35.02 83.88 -1.46
CA GLU A 14 35.16 82.46 -1.86
C GLU A 14 35.25 82.35 -3.40
N LEU A 15 36.38 81.84 -3.89
CA LEU A 15 36.69 81.71 -5.32
C LEU A 15 36.48 80.27 -5.80
N SER A 16 35.62 80.09 -6.80
CA SER A 16 35.47 78.81 -7.51
C SER A 16 36.76 78.44 -8.25
N LYS A 17 36.90 77.15 -8.60
CA LYS A 17 38.04 76.65 -9.40
C LYS A 17 38.20 77.40 -10.73
N ARG A 18 37.09 77.87 -11.33
CA ARG A 18 37.09 78.64 -12.60
C ARG A 18 37.60 80.07 -12.41
N GLU A 19 37.26 80.73 -11.30
CA GLU A 19 37.73 82.08 -10.97
C GLU A 19 39.21 82.05 -10.56
N LYS A 20 39.64 81.07 -9.76
CA LYS A 20 41.07 80.84 -9.46
C LYS A 20 41.89 80.64 -10.74
N GLY A 21 41.36 79.87 -11.71
CA GLY A 21 41.97 79.72 -13.03
C GLY A 21 42.15 81.06 -13.77
N LYS A 22 41.11 81.90 -13.81
CA LYS A 22 41.21 83.25 -14.41
C LYS A 22 42.24 84.14 -13.73
N ILE A 23 42.28 84.15 -12.38
CA ILE A 23 43.21 84.97 -11.61
C ILE A 23 44.66 84.51 -11.81
N ARG A 24 44.90 83.19 -11.85
CA ARG A 24 46.21 82.61 -12.18
C ARG A 24 46.67 83.04 -13.58
N LEU A 25 45.80 82.91 -14.58
CA LEU A 25 46.08 83.33 -15.95
C LEU A 25 46.39 84.83 -16.06
N TYR A 26 45.70 85.68 -15.31
CA TYR A 26 46.00 87.11 -15.22
C TYR A 26 47.42 87.36 -14.66
N PHE A 27 47.81 86.68 -13.58
CA PHE A 27 49.17 86.79 -13.03
C PHE A 27 50.27 86.19 -13.91
N GLN A 28 49.94 85.27 -14.83
CA GLN A 28 50.88 84.77 -15.85
C GLN A 28 51.08 85.75 -17.02
N LYS A 29 50.11 86.63 -17.29
CA LYS A 29 50.22 87.64 -18.34
C LYS A 29 51.08 88.83 -17.91
N ARG A 30 52.36 88.80 -18.30
CA ARG A 30 53.32 89.90 -18.12
C ARG A 30 52.80 91.29 -18.54
N ARG A 31 51.96 91.39 -19.58
CA ARG A 31 51.36 92.67 -20.03
C ARG A 31 50.21 93.19 -19.15
N ASP A 32 49.39 92.31 -18.57
CA ASP A 32 48.19 92.71 -17.81
C ASP A 32 48.54 92.94 -16.32
N SER A 33 49.42 92.11 -15.75
CA SER A 33 49.77 92.08 -14.32
C SER A 33 51.23 92.42 -13.99
N GLY A 34 52.12 92.41 -14.98
CA GLY A 34 53.57 92.49 -14.76
C GLY A 34 54.26 91.14 -14.50
N GLY A 35 53.51 90.06 -14.23
CA GLY A 35 54.03 88.77 -13.74
C GLY A 35 54.61 87.82 -14.79
N GLY A 36 54.44 86.51 -14.56
CA GLY A 36 55.07 85.40 -15.28
C GLY A 36 54.75 84.03 -14.66
N ASP A 37 55.63 83.03 -14.86
CA ASP A 37 55.42 81.62 -14.45
C ASP A 37 55.06 81.48 -12.95
N CYS A 38 53.90 80.88 -12.65
CA CYS A 38 53.39 80.75 -11.28
C CYS A 38 52.56 79.46 -11.02
N ASP A 39 52.46 79.06 -9.74
CA ASP A 39 51.78 77.85 -9.25
C ASP A 39 50.23 77.96 -9.18
N GLU A 40 49.55 76.96 -8.60
CA GLU A 40 48.11 77.02 -8.37
C GLU A 40 47.73 77.80 -7.09
N ILE A 41 46.63 78.56 -7.16
CA ILE A 41 46.17 79.45 -6.09
C ILE A 41 45.65 78.66 -4.87
N GLN A 42 46.44 78.67 -3.81
CA GLN A 42 46.16 78.05 -2.52
C GLN A 42 45.29 78.98 -1.65
N LYS A 43 44.30 78.44 -0.94
CA LYS A 43 43.55 79.16 0.11
C LYS A 43 44.24 78.89 1.44
N ILE A 44 44.58 79.93 2.20
CA ILE A 44 45.37 79.82 3.45
C ILE A 44 44.64 80.42 4.65
N GLY A 45 43.78 81.41 4.44
CA GLY A 45 42.81 81.91 5.43
C GLY A 45 41.40 81.96 4.85
N ASP A 46 40.42 82.42 5.63
CA ASP A 46 39.00 82.39 5.23
C ASP A 46 38.71 83.18 3.93
N ASN A 47 39.42 84.29 3.72
CA ASN A 47 39.41 85.09 2.48
C ASN A 47 40.81 85.28 1.86
N THR A 48 41.87 84.74 2.47
CA THR A 48 43.26 84.99 2.07
C THR A 48 43.82 83.87 1.20
N TYR A 49 44.38 84.23 0.05
CA TYR A 49 44.97 83.33 -0.93
C TYR A 49 46.47 83.59 -1.13
N ARG A 50 47.16 82.56 -1.61
CA ARG A 50 48.58 82.57 -1.98
C ARG A 50 48.75 82.07 -3.41
N ILE A 51 49.65 82.69 -4.15
CA ILE A 51 50.19 82.23 -5.43
C ILE A 51 51.72 82.43 -5.40
N CYS A 52 52.50 81.56 -6.02
CA CYS A 52 53.95 81.61 -5.99
C CYS A 52 54.51 81.75 -7.40
N PHE A 53 55.43 82.69 -7.60
CA PHE A 53 56.16 82.86 -8.85
C PHE A 53 57.46 82.05 -8.87
N LYS A 54 57.89 81.69 -10.07
CA LYS A 54 59.13 80.97 -10.37
C LYS A 54 60.35 81.88 -10.40
N VAL A 55 60.13 83.16 -10.71
CA VAL A 55 61.16 84.19 -10.93
C VAL A 55 60.86 85.38 -10.02
N LYS A 56 61.88 85.88 -9.32
CA LYS A 56 61.74 86.94 -8.31
C LYS A 56 61.35 88.27 -8.93
N GLU A 57 61.95 88.59 -10.07
CA GLU A 57 61.72 89.79 -10.84
C GLU A 57 60.28 89.87 -11.37
N ASP A 58 59.59 88.74 -11.50
CA ASP A 58 58.18 88.67 -11.91
C ASP A 58 57.26 88.99 -10.73
N GLN A 59 57.55 88.42 -9.54
CA GLN A 59 56.88 88.77 -8.27
C GLN A 59 57.03 90.27 -7.96
N GLU A 60 58.22 90.84 -8.11
CA GLU A 60 58.50 92.24 -7.77
C GLU A 60 57.76 93.22 -8.69
N ARG A 61 57.60 92.91 -9.99
CA ARG A 61 56.79 93.72 -10.92
C ARG A 61 55.30 93.66 -10.63
N VAL A 62 54.79 92.52 -10.17
CA VAL A 62 53.40 92.39 -9.68
C VAL A 62 53.22 93.26 -8.43
N LEU A 63 54.14 93.18 -7.46
CA LEU A 63 54.08 93.98 -6.22
C LEU A 63 54.21 95.49 -6.43
N GLN A 64 54.86 95.96 -7.51
CA GLN A 64 54.88 97.38 -7.89
C GLN A 64 53.49 97.90 -8.29
N LYS A 65 52.57 97.02 -8.70
CA LYS A 65 51.18 97.34 -9.05
C LYS A 65 50.27 96.95 -7.89
N SER A 66 50.12 97.84 -6.91
CA SER A 66 49.42 97.57 -5.64
C SER A 66 47.95 97.13 -5.78
N SER A 67 47.29 97.38 -6.91
CA SER A 67 45.92 96.97 -7.21
C SER A 67 45.77 96.42 -8.63
N HIS A 68 45.04 95.30 -8.75
CA HIS A 68 44.79 94.58 -9.99
C HIS A 68 43.29 94.37 -10.23
N THR A 69 42.74 94.96 -11.30
CA THR A 69 41.35 94.69 -11.74
C THR A 69 41.30 93.49 -12.68
N ILE A 70 40.38 92.55 -12.43
CA ILE A 70 40.19 91.33 -13.21
C ILE A 70 38.70 91.15 -13.54
N CYS A 71 38.34 91.25 -14.82
CA CYS A 71 36.95 91.12 -15.28
C CYS A 71 36.48 89.65 -15.21
N LEU A 72 35.59 89.36 -14.24
CA LEU A 72 34.86 88.09 -14.14
C LEU A 72 33.53 88.21 -14.92
N PRO A 73 32.82 87.10 -15.22
CA PRO A 73 31.62 87.15 -16.08
C PRO A 73 30.46 88.00 -15.54
N ASN A 74 30.43 88.26 -14.22
CA ASN A 74 29.32 88.92 -13.53
C ASN A 74 29.75 90.19 -12.76
N GLU A 75 31.05 90.44 -12.59
CA GLU A 75 31.61 91.53 -11.76
C GLU A 75 33.07 91.81 -12.15
N GLU A 76 33.59 92.99 -11.80
CA GLU A 76 35.04 93.24 -11.79
C GLU A 76 35.61 92.95 -10.40
N LEU A 77 36.60 92.08 -10.33
CA LEU A 77 37.29 91.75 -9.09
C LEU A 77 38.56 92.59 -8.96
N HIS A 78 38.58 93.51 -8.00
CA HIS A 78 39.79 94.23 -7.62
C HIS A 78 40.56 93.43 -6.56
N LEU A 79 41.84 93.15 -6.83
CA LEU A 79 42.75 92.45 -5.92
C LEU A 79 43.87 93.38 -5.46
N THR A 80 43.98 93.59 -4.15
CA THR A 80 45.17 94.18 -3.51
C THR A 80 46.19 93.07 -3.22
N VAL A 81 47.46 93.30 -3.56
CA VAL A 81 48.53 92.28 -3.45
C VAL A 81 49.59 92.65 -2.41
N SER A 82 50.14 91.66 -1.71
CA SER A 82 51.18 91.83 -0.69
C SER A 82 52.24 90.72 -0.72
N SER A 83 53.42 91.03 -0.17
CA SER A 83 54.52 90.08 0.06
C SER A 83 54.41 89.33 1.40
N SER A 84 53.46 89.73 2.27
CA SER A 84 53.19 89.12 3.57
C SER A 84 51.69 88.88 3.77
N SER A 85 51.34 87.91 4.62
CA SER A 85 49.96 87.48 4.92
C SER A 85 49.24 88.39 5.93
N SER A 86 49.53 89.69 5.94
CA SER A 86 48.98 90.64 6.92
C SER A 86 48.75 92.00 6.25
N LEU A 87 47.58 92.16 5.63
CA LEU A 87 47.15 93.42 5.03
C LEU A 87 46.53 94.34 6.10
N GLN A 88 46.98 95.60 6.15
CA GLN A 88 46.29 96.68 6.83
C GLN A 88 45.65 97.58 5.78
N ALA A 89 44.40 97.99 6.01
CA ALA A 89 43.67 98.84 5.08
C ALA A 89 44.15 100.30 5.14
N SER A 90 44.39 100.92 3.98
CA SER A 90 44.51 102.38 3.85
C SER A 90 44.00 102.80 2.46
N ASP A 91 42.96 103.63 2.51
CA ASP A 91 42.57 104.75 1.63
C ASP A 91 42.67 104.66 0.10
N GLN A 92 41.58 105.12 -0.55
CA GLN A 92 41.51 105.44 -1.97
C GLN A 92 42.43 106.62 -2.32
N PRO A 93 42.83 106.72 -3.60
CA PRO A 93 42.54 107.97 -4.29
C PRO A 93 41.94 107.83 -5.71
N SER A 94 41.13 108.83 -6.00
CA SER A 94 40.55 109.35 -7.25
C SER A 94 41.01 108.84 -8.63
N THR A 95 40.04 108.84 -9.55
CA THR A 95 40.18 108.80 -11.01
C THR A 95 41.17 109.82 -11.60
N SER A 96 41.84 109.46 -12.69
CA SER A 96 42.37 110.42 -13.68
C SER A 96 42.35 109.82 -15.10
N HIS A 97 42.21 110.67 -16.12
CA HIS A 97 42.12 110.25 -17.52
C HIS A 97 43.50 110.01 -18.15
N GLY A 98 43.69 108.87 -18.81
CA GLY A 98 44.80 108.67 -19.74
C GLY A 98 44.53 109.38 -21.07
N GLN A 99 45.13 110.55 -21.28
CA GLN A 99 45.11 111.23 -22.57
C GLN A 99 46.16 110.61 -23.51
N THR A 100 45.76 110.24 -24.72
CA THR A 100 46.70 109.86 -25.79
C THR A 100 47.15 111.13 -26.52
N PHE A 101 48.45 111.34 -26.69
CA PHE A 101 49.00 112.53 -27.36
C PHE A 101 49.19 112.28 -28.86
N THR A 102 48.45 113.03 -29.70
CA THR A 102 48.71 113.10 -31.14
C THR A 102 49.76 114.18 -31.41
N GLN A 103 50.99 113.80 -31.76
CA GLN A 103 52.09 114.76 -31.95
C GLN A 103 51.99 115.43 -33.34
N ALA A 104 51.45 116.64 -33.38
CA ALA A 104 51.19 117.34 -34.64
C ALA A 104 52.48 117.71 -35.39
N ASN A 105 52.60 117.24 -36.64
CA ASN A 105 53.49 117.80 -37.64
C ASN A 105 52.81 117.80 -39.02
N THR A 106 53.31 118.61 -39.96
CA THR A 106 52.46 119.09 -41.07
C THR A 106 52.10 118.06 -42.15
N LYS A 107 50.78 117.91 -42.37
CA LYS A 107 50.04 117.36 -43.55
C LYS A 107 49.36 115.98 -43.46
N GLU A 108 49.73 115.09 -42.55
CA GLU A 108 49.02 113.80 -42.37
C GLU A 108 48.29 113.77 -41.02
N LEU A 109 47.14 113.09 -40.93
CA LEU A 109 46.56 112.64 -39.65
C LEU A 109 47.05 111.22 -39.38
N GLU A 110 47.46 110.93 -38.14
CA GLU A 110 47.94 109.62 -37.72
C GLU A 110 47.33 109.21 -36.37
N LYS A 111 46.85 107.97 -36.27
CA LYS A 111 46.37 107.37 -35.01
C LYS A 111 46.88 105.94 -34.87
N ILE A 112 47.29 105.59 -33.66
CA ILE A 112 47.88 104.28 -33.31
C ILE A 112 46.88 103.48 -32.48
N PHE A 113 46.61 102.24 -32.90
CA PHE A 113 45.77 101.28 -32.19
C PHE A 113 46.60 100.12 -31.65
N GLN A 114 46.49 99.87 -30.36
CA GLN A 114 47.06 98.70 -29.70
C GLN A 114 46.11 97.50 -29.93
N ILE A 115 46.60 96.41 -30.52
CA ILE A 115 45.78 95.25 -30.92
C ILE A 115 46.37 93.97 -30.31
N GLU A 116 45.53 93.01 -29.91
CA GLU A 116 46.03 91.73 -29.40
C GLU A 116 46.89 91.01 -30.47
N THR A 117 48.10 90.62 -30.07
CA THR A 117 49.15 89.94 -30.85
C THR A 117 48.62 88.88 -31.82
N PHE A 118 47.70 88.01 -31.36
CA PHE A 118 47.15 86.92 -32.16
C PHE A 118 46.13 87.40 -33.22
N LEU A 119 45.45 88.53 -32.99
CA LEU A 119 44.59 89.18 -33.99
C LEU A 119 45.42 89.90 -35.06
N LEU A 120 46.56 90.50 -34.68
CA LEU A 120 47.54 91.02 -35.64
C LEU A 120 48.07 89.88 -36.55
N PHE A 121 48.51 88.76 -35.97
CA PHE A 121 48.91 87.59 -36.74
C PHE A 121 47.78 87.06 -37.62
N TYR A 122 46.53 87.04 -37.15
CA TYR A 122 45.37 86.67 -37.96
C TYR A 122 45.13 87.59 -39.16
N LEU A 123 45.29 88.92 -39.00
CA LEU A 123 45.19 89.86 -40.12
C LEU A 123 46.30 89.63 -41.17
N ARG A 124 47.52 89.30 -40.74
CA ARG A 124 48.61 88.90 -41.64
C ARG A 124 48.31 87.58 -42.36
N ASP A 125 47.80 86.58 -41.63
CA ASP A 125 47.72 85.20 -42.07
C ASP A 125 46.38 84.84 -42.76
N CYS A 126 45.38 85.72 -42.71
CA CYS A 126 44.07 85.58 -43.37
C CYS A 126 43.74 86.83 -44.23
N PRO A 127 44.19 86.87 -45.50
CA PRO A 127 44.13 88.08 -46.34
C PRO A 127 42.73 88.66 -46.58
N GLN A 128 41.65 87.90 -46.39
CA GLN A 128 40.28 88.40 -46.54
C GLN A 128 39.89 89.35 -45.38
N ALA A 129 40.32 89.06 -44.15
CA ALA A 129 40.06 89.92 -42.99
C ALA A 129 40.81 91.26 -43.12
N LEU A 130 42.06 91.21 -43.56
CA LEU A 130 42.84 92.43 -43.87
C LEU A 130 42.25 93.23 -45.03
N LYS A 131 41.79 92.58 -46.11
CA LYS A 131 41.06 93.25 -47.21
C LYS A 131 39.75 93.89 -46.75
N PHE A 132 39.02 93.27 -45.83
CA PHE A 132 37.79 93.83 -45.27
C PHE A 132 38.08 95.09 -44.45
N LEU A 133 39.07 95.03 -43.55
CA LEU A 133 39.54 96.19 -42.78
C LEU A 133 40.05 97.31 -43.69
N GLN A 134 40.93 96.98 -44.65
CA GLN A 134 41.46 97.94 -45.61
C GLN A 134 40.33 98.60 -46.41
N LYS A 135 39.34 97.83 -46.89
CA LYS A 135 38.18 98.38 -47.61
C LYS A 135 37.33 99.36 -46.78
N GLN A 136 37.26 99.19 -45.46
CA GLN A 136 36.59 100.17 -44.59
C GLN A 136 37.43 101.43 -44.39
N LEU A 137 38.77 101.30 -44.34
CA LEU A 137 39.70 102.44 -44.24
C LEU A 137 39.83 103.21 -45.57
N ASP A 138 39.88 102.52 -46.72
CA ASP A 138 39.84 103.10 -48.07
C ASP A 138 38.61 104.00 -48.26
N ALA A 139 37.46 103.57 -47.74
CA ALA A 139 36.19 104.29 -47.78
C ALA A 139 36.17 105.60 -46.94
N ILE A 140 37.20 105.83 -46.12
CA ILE A 140 37.45 107.09 -45.40
C ILE A 140 38.85 107.67 -45.72
N HIS A 141 39.42 107.31 -46.87
CA HIS A 141 40.73 107.76 -47.36
C HIS A 141 41.89 107.54 -46.36
N CYS A 142 41.88 106.38 -45.70
CA CYS A 142 42.89 105.97 -44.72
C CYS A 142 43.73 104.78 -45.22
N SER A 143 45.04 104.87 -44.99
CA SER A 143 45.99 103.77 -45.16
C SER A 143 46.31 103.12 -43.81
N LEU A 144 46.66 101.83 -43.85
CA LEU A 144 46.97 101.02 -42.66
C LEU A 144 48.39 100.47 -42.73
N THR A 145 49.15 100.63 -41.65
CA THR A 145 50.43 99.95 -41.43
C THR A 145 50.34 99.10 -40.16
N LEU A 146 50.61 97.81 -40.27
CA LEU A 146 50.66 96.89 -39.12
C LEU A 146 52.12 96.69 -38.69
N ASN A 147 52.45 97.08 -37.46
CA ASN A 147 53.73 96.84 -36.83
C ASN A 147 53.64 95.63 -35.89
N PHE A 148 54.33 94.55 -36.27
CA PHE A 148 54.33 93.29 -35.52
C PHE A 148 55.36 93.27 -34.38
N ASP A 149 56.32 94.20 -34.36
CA ASP A 149 57.35 94.30 -33.33
C ASP A 149 56.91 95.17 -32.12
N THR A 150 55.96 96.09 -32.32
CA THR A 150 55.37 96.93 -31.26
C THR A 150 53.91 96.62 -30.92
N GLU A 151 53.29 95.64 -31.60
CA GLU A 151 51.88 95.25 -31.47
C GLU A 151 50.86 96.37 -31.84
N GLU A 152 51.23 97.22 -32.81
CA GLU A 152 50.51 98.44 -33.18
C GLU A 152 49.97 98.42 -34.61
N ALA A 153 48.74 98.91 -34.79
CA ALA A 153 48.18 99.28 -36.07
C ALA A 153 48.16 100.81 -36.21
N VAL A 154 48.98 101.34 -37.12
CA VAL A 154 49.08 102.77 -37.41
C VAL A 154 48.19 103.10 -38.60
N VAL A 155 47.22 104.00 -38.40
CA VAL A 155 46.28 104.47 -39.42
C VAL A 155 46.66 105.89 -39.81
N LYS A 156 46.87 106.14 -41.11
CA LYS A 156 47.19 107.45 -41.67
C LYS A 156 46.11 107.92 -42.63
N GLY A 157 45.61 109.15 -42.47
CA GLY A 157 44.51 109.71 -43.26
C GLY A 157 44.79 111.10 -43.86
N ASP A 158 44.29 111.32 -45.08
CA ASP A 158 44.38 112.59 -45.82
C ASP A 158 43.17 113.50 -45.55
N VAL A 159 43.41 114.79 -45.29
CA VAL A 159 42.32 115.77 -45.05
C VAL A 159 41.91 116.47 -46.35
N VAL A 160 40.81 115.99 -46.96
CA VAL A 160 40.14 116.70 -48.04
C VAL A 160 39.54 118.01 -47.51
N LYS A 161 40.02 119.15 -48.04
CA LYS A 161 39.51 120.48 -47.65
C LYS A 161 38.16 120.80 -48.29
N GLU A 162 37.07 120.44 -47.62
CA GLU A 162 35.77 121.08 -47.86
C GLU A 162 35.79 122.53 -47.36
N SER A 163 35.15 123.44 -48.09
CA SER A 163 35.30 124.88 -47.91
C SER A 163 34.44 125.44 -46.78
N GLY A 164 35.04 125.69 -45.61
CA GLY A 164 34.47 126.56 -44.56
C GLY A 164 34.60 126.09 -43.11
N GLY A 165 35.09 124.88 -42.86
CA GLY A 165 35.23 124.33 -41.49
C GLY A 165 36.56 124.70 -40.80
N ALA A 166 36.53 124.73 -39.46
CA ALA A 166 37.75 124.82 -38.64
C ALA A 166 38.46 123.45 -38.58
N PHE A 167 39.80 123.46 -38.55
CA PHE A 167 40.60 122.24 -38.74
C PHE A 167 40.40 121.16 -37.65
N GLY A 168 40.06 121.55 -36.42
CA GLY A 168 39.86 120.63 -35.29
C GLY A 168 38.67 119.68 -35.45
N THR A 169 37.50 120.20 -35.83
CA THR A 169 36.27 119.38 -35.93
C THR A 169 36.28 118.41 -37.11
N ALA A 170 37.18 118.59 -38.07
CA ALA A 170 37.47 117.58 -39.10
C ALA A 170 38.29 116.41 -38.54
N ALA A 171 39.31 116.70 -37.71
CA ALA A 171 40.17 115.69 -37.11
C ALA A 171 39.42 114.83 -36.07
N GLU A 172 38.62 115.45 -35.18
CA GLU A 172 37.78 114.73 -34.20
C GLU A 172 36.77 113.79 -34.88
N LYS A 173 36.17 114.24 -36.00
CA LYS A 173 35.22 113.46 -36.79
C LYS A 173 35.90 112.29 -37.50
N TRP A 174 37.08 112.51 -38.08
CA TRP A 174 37.93 111.46 -38.67
C TRP A 174 38.32 110.41 -37.62
N GLU A 175 38.80 110.85 -36.47
CA GLU A 175 39.22 109.99 -35.36
C GLU A 175 38.07 109.08 -34.89
N HIS A 176 36.88 109.65 -34.69
CA HIS A 176 35.69 108.86 -34.35
C HIS A 176 35.25 107.86 -35.44
N GLN A 177 35.50 108.17 -36.72
CA GLN A 177 35.25 107.23 -37.83
C GLN A 177 36.24 106.07 -37.82
N VAL A 178 37.53 106.32 -37.57
CA VAL A 178 38.56 105.27 -37.47
C VAL A 178 38.32 104.40 -36.22
N ASP A 179 38.04 105.02 -35.06
CA ASP A 179 37.72 104.30 -33.82
C ASP A 179 36.56 103.33 -34.01
N LYS A 180 35.49 103.76 -34.71
CA LYS A 180 34.34 102.91 -35.01
C LYS A 180 34.70 101.70 -35.88
N ILE A 181 35.67 101.82 -36.80
CA ILE A 181 36.15 100.71 -37.62
C ILE A 181 36.93 99.70 -36.77
N PHE A 182 37.78 100.16 -35.83
CA PHE A 182 38.54 99.27 -34.96
C PHE A 182 37.70 98.63 -33.84
N ILE A 183 36.67 99.32 -33.33
CA ILE A 183 35.65 98.71 -32.47
C ILE A 183 34.95 97.57 -33.22
N ASN A 184 34.41 97.86 -34.41
CA ASN A 184 33.75 96.86 -35.27
C ASN A 184 34.68 95.67 -35.62
N LEU A 185 35.98 95.91 -35.83
CA LEU A 185 36.99 94.86 -36.02
C LEU A 185 37.10 93.93 -34.80
N THR A 186 37.20 94.50 -33.59
CA THR A 186 37.31 93.74 -32.33
C THR A 186 36.01 93.08 -31.87
N GLU A 187 34.86 93.54 -32.35
CA GLU A 187 33.58 92.84 -32.20
C GLU A 187 33.45 91.68 -33.20
N THR A 188 33.87 91.88 -34.45
CA THR A 188 33.81 90.89 -35.53
C THR A 188 34.74 89.70 -35.30
N TYR A 189 35.97 89.92 -34.84
CA TYR A 189 36.99 88.88 -34.66
C TYR A 189 37.42 88.72 -33.20
N THR A 190 37.62 87.48 -32.75
CA THR A 190 37.98 87.16 -31.36
C THR A 190 39.15 86.20 -31.25
N CYS A 191 39.97 86.35 -30.20
CA CYS A 191 41.03 85.41 -29.84
C CYS A 191 40.58 84.55 -28.65
N HIS A 192 40.28 83.27 -28.88
CA HIS A 192 39.84 82.36 -27.84
C HIS A 192 41.00 81.45 -27.37
N HIS A 193 41.45 81.68 -26.13
CA HIS A 193 42.61 80.99 -25.54
C HIS A 193 42.17 79.70 -24.80
N VAL A 194 42.69 78.54 -25.22
CA VAL A 194 42.35 77.20 -24.73
C VAL A 194 43.53 76.58 -23.99
N PHE A 195 43.36 76.33 -22.69
CA PHE A 195 44.42 75.89 -21.77
C PHE A 195 44.30 74.44 -21.26
N GLU A 196 43.14 73.80 -21.43
CA GLU A 196 42.86 72.45 -20.90
C GLU A 196 43.56 71.37 -21.75
N PRO A 197 44.53 70.57 -21.22
CA PRO A 197 45.38 69.71 -22.04
C PRO A 197 44.66 68.68 -22.92
N LYS A 198 43.47 68.19 -22.51
CA LYS A 198 42.64 67.32 -23.36
C LYS A 198 42.07 68.09 -24.57
N LEU A 199 41.61 69.32 -24.35
CA LEU A 199 41.09 70.20 -25.40
C LEU A 199 42.20 70.73 -26.30
N VAL A 200 43.37 71.08 -25.76
CA VAL A 200 44.54 71.52 -26.54
C VAL A 200 44.87 70.50 -27.64
N LYS A 201 45.01 69.22 -27.28
CA LYS A 201 45.26 68.14 -28.26
C LYS A 201 44.14 68.03 -29.29
N LYS A 202 42.88 68.09 -28.85
CA LYS A 202 41.71 67.92 -29.72
C LYS A 202 41.55 69.09 -30.70
N VAL A 203 41.72 70.34 -30.25
CA VAL A 203 41.78 71.54 -31.09
C VAL A 203 42.92 71.44 -32.11
N GLN A 204 44.09 70.96 -31.70
CA GLN A 204 45.27 70.80 -32.57
C GLN A 204 45.16 69.61 -33.56
N GLN A 205 44.18 68.72 -33.40
CA GLN A 205 43.84 67.69 -34.38
C GLN A 205 42.67 68.11 -35.28
N ASP A 206 41.59 68.59 -34.68
CA ASP A 206 40.29 68.79 -35.36
C ASP A 206 40.20 70.17 -36.07
N LEU A 207 40.88 71.21 -35.58
CA LEU A 207 40.76 72.58 -36.11
C LEU A 207 41.97 73.06 -36.92
N SER A 208 43.15 72.42 -36.79
CA SER A 208 44.38 72.84 -37.48
C SER A 208 44.36 72.68 -39.01
N ASN A 209 43.37 71.98 -39.58
CA ASN A 209 43.19 71.77 -41.03
C ASN A 209 41.93 72.43 -41.61
N VAL A 210 41.21 73.26 -40.83
CA VAL A 210 39.96 73.91 -41.27
C VAL A 210 40.29 75.20 -42.02
N ALA A 211 39.76 75.33 -43.25
CA ALA A 211 40.10 76.43 -44.14
C ALA A 211 39.47 77.78 -43.75
N ASP A 212 40.18 78.86 -44.14
CA ASP A 212 39.85 80.30 -44.26
C ASP A 212 39.10 81.05 -43.14
N ASP A 213 38.18 80.45 -42.39
CA ASP A 213 37.34 81.16 -41.39
C ASP A 213 38.01 81.34 -40.01
N ILE A 214 38.99 80.48 -39.70
CA ILE A 214 39.67 80.42 -38.40
C ILE A 214 41.16 80.06 -38.57
N LYS A 215 41.98 80.43 -37.59
CA LYS A 215 43.39 80.05 -37.45
C LYS A 215 43.65 79.53 -36.03
N VAL A 216 44.59 78.60 -35.87
CA VAL A 216 45.01 78.09 -34.55
C VAL A 216 46.49 78.37 -34.35
N TYR A 217 46.80 79.24 -33.38
CA TYR A 217 48.17 79.51 -32.95
C TYR A 217 48.52 78.64 -31.72
N SER A 218 49.76 78.15 -31.65
CA SER A 218 50.26 77.36 -30.52
C SER A 218 51.35 78.15 -29.79
N GLN A 219 51.23 78.30 -28.48
CA GLN A 219 52.23 78.95 -27.63
C GLN A 219 52.44 78.10 -26.36
N ALA A 220 53.58 78.21 -25.69
CA ALA A 220 54.03 77.22 -24.70
C ALA A 220 52.95 76.84 -23.66
N GLY A 221 52.36 75.64 -23.81
CA GLY A 221 51.34 75.07 -22.93
C GLY A 221 49.88 75.27 -23.34
N TYR A 222 49.55 76.09 -24.35
CA TYR A 222 48.18 76.41 -24.74
C TYR A 222 48.01 76.71 -26.24
N VAL A 223 46.76 76.81 -26.71
CA VAL A 223 46.45 77.19 -28.10
C VAL A 223 45.44 78.34 -28.15
N VAL A 224 45.55 79.20 -29.15
CA VAL A 224 44.66 80.35 -29.38
C VAL A 224 43.96 80.16 -30.71
N VAL A 225 42.63 80.03 -30.67
CA VAL A 225 41.79 79.97 -31.87
C VAL A 225 41.33 81.39 -32.19
N VAL A 226 41.68 81.89 -33.38
CA VAL A 226 41.35 83.24 -33.83
C VAL A 226 40.50 83.17 -35.09
N GLY A 227 39.50 84.03 -35.21
CA GLY A 227 38.59 84.08 -36.35
C GLY A 227 37.33 84.86 -36.01
N GLU A 228 36.29 84.73 -36.83
CA GLU A 228 35.02 85.43 -36.60
C GLU A 228 34.37 84.99 -35.28
N THR A 229 33.89 85.96 -34.48
CA THR A 229 33.40 85.79 -33.11
C THR A 229 32.31 84.73 -32.98
N VAL A 230 31.46 84.56 -33.99
CA VAL A 230 30.40 83.52 -34.02
C VAL A 230 31.02 82.14 -34.28
N VAL A 231 31.81 82.02 -35.34
CA VAL A 231 32.42 80.77 -35.82
C VAL A 231 33.37 80.15 -34.78
N VAL A 232 34.18 80.97 -34.12
CA VAL A 232 35.09 80.52 -33.05
C VAL A 232 34.30 79.98 -31.85
N LYS A 233 33.25 80.67 -31.40
CA LYS A 233 32.41 80.23 -30.27
C LYS A 233 31.69 78.92 -30.57
N GLU A 234 31.12 78.78 -31.77
CA GLU A 234 30.46 77.55 -32.19
C GLU A 234 31.44 76.36 -32.20
N LYS A 235 32.54 76.46 -32.97
CA LYS A 235 33.51 75.38 -33.15
C LYS A 235 34.17 74.95 -31.83
N VAL A 236 34.52 75.89 -30.93
CA VAL A 236 35.06 75.54 -29.60
C VAL A 236 34.00 74.85 -28.73
N SER A 237 32.75 75.36 -28.69
CA SER A 237 31.69 74.76 -27.87
C SER A 237 31.32 73.33 -28.29
N GLY A 238 31.49 72.98 -29.57
CA GLY A 238 31.34 71.62 -30.07
C GLY A 238 32.42 70.67 -29.54
N LEU A 239 33.66 71.14 -29.39
CA LEU A 239 34.75 70.33 -28.85
C LEU A 239 34.66 70.15 -27.33
N GLU A 240 34.26 71.18 -26.59
CA GLU A 240 34.04 71.12 -25.13
C GLU A 240 32.97 70.08 -24.74
N LYS A 241 31.88 69.97 -25.53
CA LYS A 241 30.82 68.96 -25.33
C LYS A 241 31.29 67.52 -25.54
N GLY A 242 32.44 67.30 -26.19
CA GLY A 242 32.97 66.00 -26.54
C GLY A 242 34.11 65.51 -25.63
N LEU A 243 34.00 65.75 -24.32
CA LEU A 243 34.95 65.31 -23.29
C LEU A 243 34.32 64.23 -22.39
N THR A 244 35.00 63.09 -22.25
CA THR A 244 34.61 62.04 -21.29
C THR A 244 35.37 62.15 -19.95
N THR A 245 34.62 61.91 -18.88
CA THR A 245 35.09 61.60 -17.53
C THR A 245 35.22 60.09 -17.39
N THR A 246 36.23 59.65 -16.64
CA THR A 246 36.42 58.25 -16.27
C THR A 246 36.52 58.18 -14.75
N MET A 247 35.84 57.22 -14.13
CA MET A 247 35.88 57.01 -12.68
C MET A 247 35.99 55.53 -12.33
N GLU A 248 36.90 55.20 -11.41
CA GLU A 248 37.14 53.84 -10.92
C GLU A 248 36.52 53.67 -9.53
N LEU A 249 35.76 52.59 -9.34
CA LEU A 249 34.94 52.33 -8.15
C LEU A 249 35.28 50.95 -7.56
N PRO A 250 35.86 50.88 -6.34
CA PRO A 250 36.21 49.62 -5.71
C PRO A 250 34.95 48.89 -5.19
N ILE A 251 34.86 47.59 -5.43
CA ILE A 251 33.74 46.73 -4.98
C ILE A 251 34.27 45.34 -4.62
N LYS A 252 33.67 44.65 -3.65
CA LYS A 252 33.99 43.23 -3.40
C LYS A 252 33.47 42.37 -4.55
N GLU A 253 34.29 41.46 -5.08
CA GLU A 253 33.91 40.54 -6.18
C GLU A 253 32.58 39.81 -5.91
N LYS A 254 32.36 39.31 -4.68
CA LYS A 254 31.09 38.67 -4.29
C LYS A 254 29.88 39.61 -4.34
N HIS A 255 30.05 40.89 -4.03
CA HIS A 255 28.97 41.87 -4.13
C HIS A 255 28.71 42.22 -5.61
N LEU A 256 29.76 42.33 -6.42
CA LEU A 256 29.63 42.57 -7.87
C LEU A 256 28.82 41.44 -8.54
N LYS A 257 29.14 40.17 -8.26
CA LYS A 257 28.39 39.01 -8.77
C LYS A 257 26.90 39.00 -8.38
N LEU A 258 26.50 39.71 -7.32
CA LEU A 258 25.10 39.81 -6.91
C LEU A 258 24.32 40.92 -7.62
N ILE A 259 25.02 41.92 -8.19
CA ILE A 259 24.40 43.14 -8.70
C ILE A 259 24.78 43.47 -10.15
N GLU A 260 25.75 42.79 -10.77
CA GLU A 260 26.31 43.18 -12.08
C GLU A 260 25.24 43.21 -13.19
N GLU A 261 24.37 42.19 -13.29
CA GLU A 261 23.28 42.17 -14.27
C GLU A 261 22.22 43.25 -14.00
N GLU A 262 21.85 43.48 -12.74
CA GLU A 262 20.90 44.52 -12.35
C GLU A 262 21.45 45.91 -12.64
N PHE A 263 22.72 46.15 -12.29
CA PHE A 263 23.44 47.39 -12.54
C PHE A 263 23.61 47.67 -14.04
N ARG A 264 24.00 46.66 -14.83
CA ARG A 264 24.07 46.77 -16.29
C ARG A 264 22.71 47.12 -16.89
N ARG A 265 21.63 46.49 -16.41
CA ARG A 265 20.25 46.76 -16.89
C ARG A 265 19.76 48.16 -16.54
N GLU A 266 19.91 48.59 -15.28
CA GLU A 266 19.52 49.94 -14.86
C GLU A 266 20.36 51.01 -15.58
N MET A 267 21.68 50.82 -15.69
CA MET A 267 22.55 51.75 -16.43
C MET A 267 22.22 51.80 -17.94
N GLN A 268 21.87 50.68 -18.57
CA GLN A 268 21.47 50.65 -19.97
C GLN A 268 20.12 51.37 -20.22
N ALA A 269 19.26 51.47 -19.21
CA ALA A 269 18.03 52.24 -19.28
C ALA A 269 18.26 53.74 -19.02
N ASP A 270 18.95 54.10 -17.93
CA ASP A 270 19.07 55.49 -17.45
C ASP A 270 20.24 56.26 -18.11
N SER A 271 21.28 55.55 -18.56
CA SER A 271 22.57 56.11 -19.00
C SER A 271 23.30 55.23 -20.03
N PRO A 272 22.68 54.83 -21.17
CA PRO A 272 23.28 53.92 -22.16
C PRO A 272 24.57 54.45 -22.82
N GLU A 273 24.84 55.74 -22.69
CA GLU A 273 26.07 56.42 -23.12
C GLU A 273 27.29 56.19 -22.19
N VAL A 274 27.09 55.60 -21.01
CA VAL A 274 28.16 55.26 -20.06
C VAL A 274 28.69 53.86 -20.33
N LYS A 275 29.94 53.78 -20.76
CA LYS A 275 30.67 52.52 -20.97
C LYS A 275 31.12 51.94 -19.62
N ILE A 276 30.64 50.73 -19.31
CA ILE A 276 30.91 50.00 -18.07
C ILE A 276 31.96 48.91 -18.33
N THR A 277 33.12 49.01 -17.68
CA THR A 277 34.16 47.97 -17.71
C THR A 277 34.36 47.40 -16.31
N THR A 278 34.08 46.11 -16.12
CA THR A 278 34.34 45.41 -14.85
C THR A 278 35.73 44.78 -14.85
N ARG A 279 36.38 44.81 -13.68
CA ARG A 279 37.67 44.17 -13.36
C ARG A 279 37.55 43.49 -12.01
N THR A 280 38.50 42.62 -11.66
CA THR A 280 38.54 41.96 -10.35
C THR A 280 38.54 43.01 -9.22
N ASN A 281 37.48 43.01 -8.41
CA ASN A 281 37.20 44.00 -7.35
C ASN A 281 37.03 45.48 -7.78
N MET A 282 36.73 45.78 -9.04
CA MET A 282 36.58 47.19 -9.49
C MET A 282 35.61 47.36 -10.67
N VAL A 283 34.81 48.42 -10.64
CA VAL A 283 33.98 48.88 -11.77
C VAL A 283 34.55 50.20 -12.30
N ILE A 284 34.69 50.32 -13.62
CA ILE A 284 35.13 51.54 -14.30
C ILE A 284 33.96 52.07 -15.12
N LEU A 285 33.62 53.34 -14.91
CA LEU A 285 32.59 54.06 -15.66
C LEU A 285 33.25 55.15 -16.52
N GLU A 286 32.95 55.17 -17.82
CA GLU A 286 33.46 56.13 -18.78
C GLU A 286 32.29 56.76 -19.56
N GLY A 287 32.15 58.09 -19.51
CA GLY A 287 30.98 58.81 -20.06
C GLY A 287 31.04 60.30 -19.75
N SER A 288 29.91 61.01 -19.77
CA SER A 288 29.85 62.40 -19.28
C SER A 288 29.92 62.46 -17.75
N ASP A 289 30.44 63.57 -17.21
CA ASP A 289 30.68 63.74 -15.76
C ASP A 289 29.43 63.50 -14.89
N GLU A 290 28.29 64.08 -15.29
CA GLU A 290 26.99 63.92 -14.60
C GLU A 290 26.51 62.47 -14.60
N LYS A 291 26.62 61.79 -15.75
CA LYS A 291 26.17 60.40 -15.95
C LYS A 291 27.07 59.39 -15.24
N VAL A 292 28.39 59.63 -15.23
CA VAL A 292 29.36 58.83 -14.49
C VAL A 292 29.15 58.96 -12.98
N LYS A 293 28.81 60.15 -12.48
CA LYS A 293 28.42 60.37 -11.07
C LYS A 293 27.08 59.71 -10.72
N SER A 294 26.09 59.81 -11.61
CA SER A 294 24.80 59.14 -11.46
C SER A 294 24.97 57.62 -11.36
N GLY A 295 25.73 57.01 -12.27
CA GLY A 295 26.02 55.57 -12.25
C GLY A 295 26.81 55.11 -11.03
N ALA A 296 27.68 55.95 -10.47
CA ALA A 296 28.38 55.65 -9.23
C ALA A 296 27.45 55.64 -8.01
N ALA A 297 26.55 56.63 -7.90
CA ALA A 297 25.51 56.64 -6.87
C ALA A 297 24.57 55.43 -7.02
N LYS A 298 24.28 55.02 -8.27
CA LYS A 298 23.46 53.84 -8.59
C LYS A 298 24.12 52.52 -8.17
N LEU A 299 25.43 52.38 -8.37
CA LEU A 299 26.20 51.22 -7.90
C LEU A 299 26.17 51.10 -6.37
N ASP A 300 26.35 52.21 -5.65
CA ASP A 300 26.25 52.28 -4.19
C ASP A 300 24.81 52.00 -3.68
N GLU A 301 23.78 52.47 -4.39
CA GLU A 301 22.37 52.13 -4.12
C GLU A 301 22.14 50.62 -4.18
N LEU A 302 22.63 49.95 -5.23
CA LEU A 302 22.51 48.50 -5.39
C LEU A 302 23.30 47.71 -4.34
N VAL A 303 24.52 48.14 -4.00
CA VAL A 303 25.29 47.52 -2.91
C VAL A 303 24.55 47.62 -1.57
N LYS A 304 23.86 48.74 -1.30
CA LYS A 304 23.03 48.93 -0.10
C LYS A 304 21.72 48.14 -0.10
N LYS A 305 21.23 47.70 -1.26
CA LYS A 305 20.06 46.81 -1.39
C LYS A 305 20.37 45.33 -1.14
N ILE A 306 21.64 44.93 -1.04
CA ILE A 306 22.03 43.52 -0.78
C ILE A 306 21.53 43.12 0.62
N LYS A 307 20.60 42.17 0.66
CA LYS A 307 20.07 41.55 1.88
C LYS A 307 20.96 40.37 2.28
N VAL A 308 21.15 40.18 3.58
CA VAL A 308 21.92 39.06 4.15
C VAL A 308 21.05 38.29 5.13
N LYS A 309 20.87 36.98 4.89
CA LYS A 309 20.20 36.04 5.80
C LYS A 309 21.24 35.15 6.49
N ARG A 310 21.04 34.82 7.76
CA ARG A 310 21.85 33.86 8.51
C ARG A 310 21.06 32.57 8.72
N VAL A 311 21.61 31.45 8.27
CA VAL A 311 21.06 30.12 8.46
C VAL A 311 21.80 29.45 9.61
N GLN A 312 21.07 29.06 10.65
CA GLN A 312 21.63 28.32 11.78
C GLN A 312 21.82 26.85 11.40
N LEU A 313 23.07 26.43 11.31
CA LEU A 313 23.46 25.05 11.01
C LEU A 313 24.02 24.37 12.27
N SER A 314 23.84 23.05 12.38
CA SER A 314 24.51 22.29 13.44
C SER A 314 26.03 22.30 13.23
N PRO A 315 26.86 22.15 14.29
CA PRO A 315 28.32 22.12 14.14
C PRO A 315 28.80 21.06 13.13
N CYS A 316 28.09 19.94 13.03
CA CYS A 316 28.38 18.86 12.08
C CYS A 316 28.12 19.28 10.63
N LEU A 317 27.02 20.00 10.35
CA LEU A 317 26.75 20.56 9.02
C LEU A 317 27.74 21.68 8.66
N THR A 318 28.11 22.53 9.62
CA THR A 318 29.12 23.58 9.44
C THR A 318 30.51 22.98 9.17
N ALA A 319 30.85 21.83 9.75
CA ALA A 319 32.06 21.09 9.42
C ALA A 319 31.99 20.50 8.01
N PHE A 320 30.93 19.75 7.68
CA PHE A 320 30.71 19.13 6.37
C PHE A 320 30.73 20.16 5.22
N MET A 321 30.11 21.32 5.41
CA MET A 321 30.10 22.42 4.42
C MET A 321 31.48 23.07 4.19
N LYS A 322 32.45 22.87 5.10
CA LYS A 322 33.84 23.35 4.97
C LYS A 322 34.80 22.28 4.45
N THR A 323 34.55 21.00 4.74
CA THR A 323 35.39 19.88 4.29
C THR A 323 35.02 19.38 2.88
N THR A 324 33.78 19.61 2.43
CA THR A 324 33.30 19.23 1.10
C THR A 324 33.32 20.38 0.09
N ASN A 325 33.15 20.04 -1.18
CA ASN A 325 32.88 21.00 -2.25
C ASN A 325 31.44 21.56 -2.25
N ALA A 326 30.61 21.27 -1.23
CA ALA A 326 29.21 21.66 -1.20
C ALA A 326 29.02 23.17 -1.40
N LEU A 327 29.84 24.01 -0.76
CA LEU A 327 29.81 25.46 -0.93
C LEU A 327 29.81 25.90 -2.41
N SER A 328 30.80 25.45 -3.19
CA SER A 328 30.90 25.79 -4.61
C SER A 328 29.80 25.15 -5.48
N LYS A 329 29.35 23.94 -5.11
CA LYS A 329 28.22 23.25 -5.75
C LYS A 329 26.91 24.04 -5.61
N TYR A 330 26.61 24.55 -4.41
CA TYR A 330 25.42 25.39 -4.19
C TYR A 330 25.58 26.81 -4.74
N GLU A 331 26.77 27.41 -4.68
CA GLU A 331 27.03 28.72 -5.27
C GLU A 331 26.79 28.71 -6.80
N ALA A 332 27.36 27.73 -7.52
CA ALA A 332 27.11 27.56 -8.95
C ALA A 332 25.63 27.25 -9.27
N ARG A 333 24.99 26.36 -8.50
CA ARG A 333 23.56 26.03 -8.68
C ARG A 333 22.66 27.24 -8.47
N PHE A 334 22.88 28.03 -7.43
CA PHE A 334 22.04 29.18 -7.09
C PHE A 334 22.25 30.37 -8.03
N GLN A 335 23.45 30.55 -8.58
CA GLN A 335 23.70 31.48 -9.69
C GLN A 335 22.94 31.10 -10.98
N GLN A 336 22.71 29.81 -11.23
CA GLN A 336 21.96 29.32 -12.40
C GLN A 336 20.44 29.20 -12.17
N THR A 337 19.99 28.95 -10.94
CA THR A 337 18.58 28.62 -10.64
C THR A 337 17.72 29.86 -10.37
N PHE A 338 18.27 30.89 -9.71
CA PHE A 338 17.48 32.03 -9.24
C PHE A 338 17.60 33.26 -10.14
N ARG A 339 16.47 33.96 -10.37
CA ARG A 339 16.43 35.23 -11.12
C ARG A 339 17.26 36.35 -10.48
N SER A 340 17.51 36.26 -9.18
CA SER A 340 18.49 37.08 -8.48
C SER A 340 19.50 36.11 -7.86
N PRO A 341 20.80 36.21 -8.21
CA PRO A 341 21.82 35.28 -7.73
C PRO A 341 21.93 35.31 -6.20
N VAL A 342 22.45 34.22 -5.63
CA VAL A 342 22.68 34.08 -4.17
C VAL A 342 24.12 33.65 -3.92
N SER A 343 24.82 34.40 -3.07
CA SER A 343 26.18 34.10 -2.61
C SER A 343 26.13 33.40 -1.25
N LEU A 344 27.05 32.45 -1.01
CA LEU A 344 27.16 31.70 0.25
C LEU A 344 28.48 31.99 0.95
N GLU A 345 28.48 32.09 2.29
CA GLU A 345 29.69 32.16 3.13
C GLU A 345 29.49 31.39 4.45
N VAL A 346 30.43 30.54 4.86
CA VAL A 346 30.33 29.77 6.12
C VAL A 346 31.45 30.15 7.08
N ASP A 347 31.13 30.98 8.06
CA ASP A 347 32.04 31.38 9.15
C ASP A 347 31.78 30.53 10.40
N VAL A 348 30.83 30.97 11.23
CA VAL A 348 30.26 30.23 12.36
C VAL A 348 28.86 29.75 11.96
N ASP A 349 28.04 30.69 11.50
CA ASP A 349 26.80 30.45 10.76
C ASP A 349 27.08 30.39 9.25
N LEU A 350 26.12 29.84 8.49
CA LEU A 350 26.02 30.07 7.05
C LEU A 350 25.34 31.42 6.79
N ARG A 351 25.93 32.26 5.95
CA ARG A 351 25.34 33.49 5.42
C ARG A 351 24.94 33.29 3.96
N LEU A 352 23.74 33.75 3.63
CA LEU A 352 23.22 33.84 2.27
C LEU A 352 23.02 35.32 1.92
N SER A 353 23.50 35.77 0.76
CA SER A 353 23.43 37.18 0.34
C SER A 353 22.84 37.32 -1.06
N SER A 354 21.86 38.22 -1.25
CA SER A 354 21.16 38.46 -2.53
C SER A 354 20.40 39.80 -2.51
N LEU A 355 19.97 40.30 -3.68
CA LEU A 355 19.00 41.41 -3.76
C LEU A 355 17.57 40.93 -3.44
N SER A 356 17.25 39.67 -3.72
CA SER A 356 15.93 39.06 -3.52
C SER A 356 15.81 38.39 -2.15
N SER A 357 14.81 38.76 -1.35
CA SER A 357 14.49 38.04 -0.10
C SER A 357 13.85 36.67 -0.35
N VAL A 358 13.04 36.54 -1.41
CA VAL A 358 12.42 35.26 -1.80
C VAL A 358 13.50 34.23 -2.15
N SER A 359 14.51 34.64 -2.91
CA SER A 359 15.59 33.73 -3.32
C SER A 359 16.52 33.35 -2.16
N LEU A 360 16.55 34.14 -1.07
CA LEU A 360 17.23 33.75 0.18
C LEU A 360 16.44 32.69 0.98
N GLU A 361 15.10 32.75 0.93
CA GLU A 361 14.22 31.74 1.53
C GLU A 361 14.23 30.44 0.72
N GLU A 362 14.16 30.52 -0.60
CA GLU A 362 14.28 29.36 -1.51
C GLU A 362 15.66 28.69 -1.39
N ALA A 363 16.76 29.46 -1.29
CA ALA A 363 18.11 28.94 -1.11
C ALA A 363 18.27 28.19 0.23
N GLU A 364 17.76 28.76 1.34
CA GLU A 364 17.75 28.10 2.66
C GLU A 364 16.92 26.80 2.64
N ALA A 365 15.72 26.84 2.05
CA ALA A 365 14.81 25.69 1.93
C ALA A 365 15.27 24.62 0.92
N ALA A 366 16.30 24.91 0.11
CA ALA A 366 17.04 23.92 -0.67
C ALA A 366 18.18 23.31 0.16
N LEU A 367 19.00 24.14 0.82
CA LEU A 367 20.13 23.68 1.64
C LEU A 367 19.71 22.75 2.79
N LEU A 368 18.66 23.11 3.53
CA LEU A 368 18.14 22.33 4.68
C LEU A 368 17.40 21.04 4.27
N ARG A 369 17.13 20.86 2.98
CA ARG A 369 16.49 19.66 2.38
C ARG A 369 17.52 18.72 1.78
N ASP A 370 18.52 19.30 1.11
CA ASP A 370 19.50 18.57 0.31
C ASP A 370 20.72 18.15 1.14
N ILE A 371 20.94 18.72 2.34
CA ILE A 371 21.96 18.30 3.32
C ILE A 371 21.31 18.11 4.70
N ILE A 372 21.55 16.96 5.35
CA ILE A 372 20.93 16.59 6.62
C ILE A 372 21.92 15.95 7.61
N VAL A 373 21.48 15.84 8.86
CA VAL A 373 22.10 14.99 9.89
C VAL A 373 21.07 13.99 10.38
N ILE A 374 21.43 12.71 10.44
CA ILE A 374 20.63 11.67 11.08
C ILE A 374 21.45 10.98 12.16
N SER A 375 20.89 10.89 13.37
CA SER A 375 21.43 10.09 14.47
C SER A 375 20.66 8.78 14.58
N VAL A 376 21.34 7.65 14.52
CA VAL A 376 20.78 6.30 14.71
C VAL A 376 21.38 5.70 15.97
N GLN A 377 20.54 5.33 16.93
CA GLN A 377 20.97 4.70 18.17
C GLN A 377 21.06 3.18 18.00
N LEU A 378 22.23 2.60 18.25
CA LEU A 378 22.41 1.15 18.25
C LEU A 378 21.97 0.58 19.59
N GLN A 379 21.00 -0.34 19.56
CA GLN A 379 20.61 -1.14 20.71
C GLN A 379 21.69 -2.22 20.93
N GLY A 380 22.28 -2.26 22.13
CA GLY A 380 23.36 -3.20 22.46
C GLY A 380 24.33 -2.62 23.49
N GLU A 381 25.52 -3.22 23.57
CA GLU A 381 26.59 -2.77 24.47
C GLU A 381 27.10 -1.36 24.14
N THR A 382 27.84 -0.77 25.09
CA THR A 382 28.39 0.60 24.97
C THR A 382 29.47 0.76 23.90
N THR A 383 29.92 -0.33 23.26
CA THR A 383 30.90 -0.29 22.16
C THR A 383 30.32 -0.87 20.87
N VAL A 384 30.65 -0.25 19.73
CA VAL A 384 30.18 -0.68 18.40
C VAL A 384 30.83 -2.02 18.02
N PRO A 385 30.07 -3.04 17.58
CA PRO A 385 30.64 -4.26 17.04
C PRO A 385 31.68 -3.97 15.94
N PRO A 386 32.89 -4.55 16.00
CA PRO A 386 33.96 -4.22 15.04
C PRO A 386 33.59 -4.59 13.61
N GLU A 387 32.77 -5.63 13.42
CA GLU A 387 32.22 -6.03 12.12
C GLU A 387 31.32 -4.93 11.53
N LEU A 388 30.32 -4.45 12.28
CA LEU A 388 29.46 -3.33 11.87
C LEU A 388 30.27 -2.09 11.52
N ARG A 389 31.29 -1.76 12.32
CA ARG A 389 32.17 -0.62 12.08
C ARG A 389 32.95 -0.75 10.77
N GLY A 390 33.47 -1.95 10.48
CA GLY A 390 34.15 -2.25 9.22
C GLY A 390 33.23 -2.15 8.01
N ILE A 391 32.04 -2.76 8.09
CA ILE A 391 31.08 -2.80 6.98
C ILE A 391 30.51 -1.40 6.69
N LEU A 392 30.15 -0.62 7.72
CA LEU A 392 29.60 0.73 7.55
C LEU A 392 30.64 1.70 6.96
N ASN A 393 31.90 1.61 7.38
CA ASN A 393 32.98 2.40 6.76
C ASN A 393 33.15 2.04 5.28
N LYS A 394 33.11 0.75 4.93
CA LYS A 394 33.17 0.30 3.52
C LYS A 394 31.99 0.84 2.70
N ALA A 395 30.77 0.78 3.21
CA ALA A 395 29.59 1.33 2.54
C ALA A 395 29.67 2.86 2.36
N ARG A 396 30.19 3.59 3.37
CA ARG A 396 30.50 5.02 3.27
C ARG A 396 31.52 5.30 2.16
N ASP A 397 32.58 4.50 2.08
CA ASP A 397 33.67 4.73 1.13
C ASP A 397 33.26 4.39 -0.32
N GLU A 398 32.36 3.42 -0.50
CA GLU A 398 31.68 3.15 -1.79
C GLU A 398 30.79 4.32 -2.23
N VAL A 399 29.99 4.89 -1.31
CA VAL A 399 29.17 6.08 -1.55
C VAL A 399 30.04 7.31 -1.88
N ASN A 400 31.17 7.47 -1.20
CA ASN A 400 32.10 8.60 -1.38
C ASN A 400 33.08 8.42 -2.57
N SER A 401 32.91 7.39 -3.40
CA SER A 401 33.83 7.05 -4.51
C SER A 401 34.03 8.16 -5.55
N LEU A 402 33.06 9.08 -5.69
CA LEU A 402 33.14 10.27 -6.57
C LEU A 402 33.38 11.58 -5.80
N GLY A 403 33.84 11.49 -4.55
CA GLY A 403 34.06 12.62 -3.63
C GLY A 403 33.19 12.51 -2.37
N LEU A 404 33.58 13.24 -1.32
CA LEU A 404 32.94 13.20 0.00
C LEU A 404 31.48 13.68 -0.07
N GLN A 405 30.55 12.73 0.09
CA GLN A 405 29.10 12.93 0.05
C GLN A 405 28.44 12.66 1.40
N VAL A 406 28.99 11.73 2.20
CA VAL A 406 28.56 11.45 3.58
C VAL A 406 29.75 11.22 4.51
N GLU A 407 29.71 11.85 5.67
CA GLU A 407 30.57 11.59 6.81
C GLU A 407 29.83 10.74 7.85
N VAL A 408 30.56 9.86 8.54
CA VAL A 408 30.02 8.93 9.54
C VAL A 408 30.86 9.05 10.81
N SER A 409 30.23 9.45 11.92
CA SER A 409 30.85 9.50 13.24
C SER A 409 30.16 8.55 14.22
N PHE A 410 30.90 8.12 15.24
CA PHE A 410 30.43 7.19 16.27
C PHE A 410 30.55 7.88 17.63
N ILE A 411 29.41 8.25 18.22
CA ILE A 411 29.32 9.01 19.46
C ILE A 411 28.93 8.02 20.58
N PRO A 412 29.84 7.64 21.48
CA PRO A 412 29.50 6.75 22.60
C PRO A 412 28.55 7.47 23.56
N GLY A 413 27.44 6.80 23.91
CA GLY A 413 26.41 7.32 24.81
C GLY A 413 26.17 6.39 26.01
N VAL A 414 25.42 6.89 26.99
CA VAL A 414 25.12 6.15 28.24
C VAL A 414 24.30 4.89 27.96
N ASN A 415 23.42 4.93 26.96
CA ASN A 415 22.51 3.85 26.58
C ASN A 415 22.89 3.27 25.19
N GLY A 416 24.18 2.96 24.97
CA GLY A 416 24.71 2.46 23.70
C GLY A 416 25.37 3.54 22.83
N THR A 417 25.95 3.14 21.69
CA THR A 417 26.57 4.08 20.74
C THR A 417 25.56 4.65 19.75
N THR A 418 25.60 5.98 19.57
CA THR A 418 24.88 6.68 18.49
C THR A 418 25.78 6.79 17.26
N VAL A 419 25.33 6.28 16.12
CA VAL A 419 25.94 6.55 14.82
C VAL A 419 25.34 7.85 14.28
N GLN A 420 26.17 8.82 13.94
CA GLN A 420 25.74 10.07 13.33
C GLN A 420 26.19 10.09 11.86
N LEU A 421 25.22 10.23 10.96
CA LEU A 421 25.40 10.35 9.52
C LEU A 421 25.19 11.82 9.13
N VAL A 422 26.13 12.40 8.38
CA VAL A 422 26.13 13.82 7.99
C VAL A 422 26.41 13.93 6.50
N GLY A 423 25.53 14.55 5.71
CA GLY A 423 25.79 14.77 4.29
C GLY A 423 24.56 14.93 3.42
N TYR A 424 24.69 14.64 2.13
CA TYR A 424 23.58 14.77 1.18
C TYR A 424 22.43 13.81 1.53
N SER A 425 21.19 14.30 1.44
CA SER A 425 20.03 13.61 2.02
C SER A 425 19.70 12.26 1.39
N GLN A 426 19.94 12.09 0.10
CA GLN A 426 19.78 10.81 -0.59
C GLN A 426 20.80 9.76 -0.12
N GLU A 427 22.06 10.16 0.08
CA GLU A 427 23.15 9.26 0.47
C GLU A 427 23.13 8.93 1.96
N VAL A 428 22.79 9.89 2.81
CA VAL A 428 22.54 9.67 4.24
C VAL A 428 21.38 8.69 4.45
N SER A 429 20.34 8.75 3.61
CA SER A 429 19.21 7.81 3.68
C SER A 429 19.62 6.38 3.36
N LYS A 430 20.41 6.14 2.30
CA LYS A 430 20.97 4.80 1.97
C LYS A 430 21.74 4.19 3.14
N LEU A 431 22.58 4.98 3.81
CA LEU A 431 23.38 4.51 4.96
C LEU A 431 22.53 4.31 6.23
N LYS A 432 21.43 5.06 6.40
CA LYS A 432 20.43 4.84 7.46
C LYS A 432 19.65 3.55 7.23
N GLU A 433 19.20 3.30 6.00
CA GLU A 433 18.52 2.06 5.60
C GLU A 433 19.42 0.85 5.83
N PHE A 434 20.70 0.93 5.42
CA PHE A 434 21.70 -0.11 5.69
C PHE A 434 21.85 -0.43 7.19
N LEU A 435 21.90 0.59 8.05
CA LEU A 435 21.95 0.41 9.51
C LEU A 435 20.67 -0.25 10.05
N HIS A 436 19.51 0.16 9.54
CA HIS A 436 18.22 -0.40 9.94
C HIS A 436 18.10 -1.88 9.56
N ASP A 437 18.52 -2.25 8.34
CA ASP A 437 18.56 -3.65 7.89
C ASP A 437 19.54 -4.49 8.71
N TYR A 438 20.70 -3.93 9.11
CA TYR A 438 21.61 -4.63 10.03
C TYR A 438 20.93 -4.91 11.38
N GLN A 439 20.23 -3.93 11.95
CA GLN A 439 19.49 -4.10 13.21
C GLN A 439 18.34 -5.12 13.07
N LEU A 440 17.56 -5.06 11.98
CA LEU A 440 16.49 -6.02 11.68
C LEU A 440 17.02 -7.46 11.50
N ASN A 441 18.24 -7.63 10.98
CA ASN A 441 18.81 -8.96 10.74
C ASN A 441 19.47 -9.57 12.00
N GLN A 442 19.77 -8.77 13.03
CA GLN A 442 20.13 -9.26 14.36
C GLN A 442 18.92 -9.52 15.28
N ALA A 443 17.73 -9.04 14.92
CA ALA A 443 16.52 -9.28 15.70
C ALA A 443 16.12 -10.77 15.72
N THR A 444 15.78 -11.27 16.91
CA THR A 444 15.06 -12.53 17.06
C THR A 444 13.72 -12.41 16.35
N THR A 445 13.45 -13.33 15.42
CA THR A 445 12.24 -13.40 14.62
C THR A 445 11.61 -14.77 14.83
N GLU A 446 10.28 -14.83 14.82
CA GLU A 446 9.54 -16.09 14.79
C GLU A 446 8.80 -16.19 13.45
N GLU A 447 8.97 -17.32 12.73
CA GLU A 447 8.30 -17.59 11.45
C GLU A 447 7.47 -18.88 11.60
N ILE A 448 6.25 -18.91 11.04
CA ILE A 448 5.29 -20.01 11.21
C ILE A 448 5.24 -20.87 9.94
N LEU A 449 5.62 -22.14 10.06
CA LEU A 449 5.43 -23.16 9.02
C LEU A 449 4.11 -23.90 9.25
N LYS A 450 3.15 -23.74 8.34
CA LYS A 450 1.90 -24.51 8.37
C LYS A 450 2.15 -25.99 8.05
N LEU A 451 1.61 -26.88 8.88
CA LEU A 451 1.57 -28.32 8.64
C LEU A 451 0.29 -28.69 7.86
N PRO A 452 0.35 -29.66 6.92
CA PRO A 452 -0.82 -30.05 6.14
C PRO A 452 -1.88 -30.87 6.92
N ASP A 453 -1.52 -31.44 8.07
CA ASP A 453 -2.40 -32.28 8.89
C ASP A 453 -2.15 -32.08 10.41
N PRO A 454 -3.19 -32.14 11.28
CA PRO A 454 -3.03 -31.95 12.73
C PRO A 454 -2.11 -32.94 13.46
N GLU A 455 -2.04 -34.22 13.04
CA GLU A 455 -1.26 -35.26 13.73
C GLU A 455 0.26 -35.06 13.55
N LEU A 456 0.66 -34.25 12.57
CA LEU A 456 2.06 -33.88 12.37
C LEU A 456 2.62 -33.09 13.55
N VAL A 457 1.79 -32.36 14.31
CA VAL A 457 2.21 -31.60 15.50
C VAL A 457 2.79 -32.53 16.58
N GLU A 458 2.25 -33.75 16.70
CA GLU A 458 2.68 -34.76 17.69
C GLU A 458 3.86 -35.62 17.23
N CYS A 459 4.11 -35.74 15.92
CA CYS A 459 5.15 -36.60 15.35
C CYS A 459 6.23 -35.86 14.55
N PHE A 460 6.25 -34.53 14.58
CA PHE A 460 7.19 -33.71 13.81
C PHE A 460 8.67 -34.01 14.11
N ASP A 461 9.04 -34.16 15.38
CA ASP A 461 10.42 -34.46 15.77
C ASP A 461 10.82 -35.89 15.37
N GLU A 462 9.89 -36.83 15.46
CA GLU A 462 10.09 -38.21 14.97
C GLU A 462 10.32 -38.21 13.45
N MET A 463 9.53 -37.44 12.71
CA MET A 463 9.66 -37.22 11.28
C MET A 463 11.01 -36.57 10.93
N LEU A 464 11.40 -35.45 11.56
CA LEU A 464 12.69 -34.79 11.29
C LEU A 464 13.88 -35.73 11.48
N ASN A 465 13.85 -36.56 12.53
CA ASN A 465 14.87 -37.57 12.78
C ASN A 465 14.88 -38.67 11.70
N ARG A 466 13.71 -39.22 11.33
CA ARG A 466 13.59 -40.22 10.24
C ARG A 466 13.95 -39.65 8.85
N LEU A 467 13.90 -38.34 8.67
CA LEU A 467 14.32 -37.62 7.45
C LEU A 467 15.77 -37.11 7.47
N GLY A 468 16.44 -37.11 8.63
CA GLY A 468 17.85 -36.72 8.76
C GLY A 468 18.12 -35.20 8.71
N VAL A 469 17.10 -34.37 8.98
CA VAL A 469 17.23 -32.90 8.93
C VAL A 469 17.73 -32.37 10.27
N ASN A 470 19.04 -32.07 10.35
CA ASN A 470 19.67 -31.58 11.58
C ASN A 470 19.62 -30.04 11.68
N ILE A 471 19.02 -29.52 12.75
CA ILE A 471 18.84 -28.08 12.99
C ILE A 471 19.51 -27.68 14.31
N THR A 472 20.54 -26.85 14.24
CA THR A 472 21.46 -26.59 15.37
C THR A 472 21.52 -25.13 15.83
N ARG A 473 20.66 -24.23 15.30
CA ARG A 473 20.73 -22.77 15.54
C ARG A 473 19.39 -22.03 15.64
N VAL A 474 18.27 -22.72 15.42
CA VAL A 474 16.91 -22.16 15.51
C VAL A 474 16.08 -23.11 16.37
N THR A 475 15.28 -22.56 17.27
CA THR A 475 14.37 -23.33 18.12
C THR A 475 13.13 -23.67 17.32
N LEU A 476 12.73 -24.94 17.28
CA LEU A 476 11.45 -25.36 16.73
C LEU A 476 10.45 -25.60 17.88
N ARG A 477 9.19 -25.21 17.68
CA ARG A 477 8.08 -25.53 18.59
C ARG A 477 6.85 -25.90 17.76
N THR A 478 6.28 -27.07 17.98
CA THR A 478 5.03 -27.46 17.31
C THR A 478 3.82 -26.86 18.06
N SER A 479 2.74 -26.55 17.33
CA SER A 479 1.49 -26.02 17.89
C SER A 479 0.29 -26.47 17.07
N HIS A 480 -0.87 -26.63 17.74
CA HIS A 480 -2.17 -26.80 17.07
C HIS A 480 -2.91 -25.47 16.86
N VAL A 481 -2.42 -24.37 17.44
CA VAL A 481 -3.07 -23.05 17.51
C VAL A 481 -2.22 -22.01 16.76
N PRO A 482 -2.82 -21.15 15.91
CA PRO A 482 -4.24 -21.12 15.51
C PRO A 482 -4.63 -22.22 14.52
N TYR A 483 -3.64 -22.90 13.93
CA TYR A 483 -3.77 -24.08 13.09
C TYR A 483 -2.52 -24.97 13.28
N PRO A 484 -2.52 -26.25 12.83
CA PRO A 484 -1.34 -27.11 12.89
C PRO A 484 -0.10 -26.47 12.27
N CYS A 485 0.92 -26.20 13.08
CA CYS A 485 2.10 -25.45 12.64
C CYS A 485 3.37 -25.77 13.43
N VAL A 486 4.49 -25.25 12.93
CA VAL A 486 5.79 -25.25 13.60
C VAL A 486 6.34 -23.82 13.60
N ILE A 487 6.59 -23.31 14.79
CA ILE A 487 7.16 -21.99 15.03
C ILE A 487 8.69 -22.13 15.02
N LEU A 488 9.36 -21.39 14.14
CA LEU A 488 10.82 -21.29 14.03
C LEU A 488 11.30 -20.01 14.71
N SER A 489 11.98 -20.11 15.85
CA SER A 489 12.42 -18.95 16.66
C SER A 489 13.95 -18.83 16.69
N GLY A 490 14.49 -17.68 16.25
CA GLY A 490 15.93 -17.40 16.20
C GLY A 490 16.27 -16.14 15.39
N ASN A 491 17.54 -15.94 15.01
CA ASN A 491 17.94 -14.74 14.25
C ASN A 491 17.32 -14.73 12.84
N ARG A 492 16.75 -13.59 12.42
CA ARG A 492 15.97 -13.43 11.16
C ARG A 492 16.55 -14.14 9.92
N GLY A 493 17.87 -14.01 9.69
CA GLY A 493 18.54 -14.67 8.56
C GLY A 493 18.56 -16.21 8.66
N GLN A 494 18.91 -16.73 9.84
CA GLN A 494 19.01 -18.17 10.10
C GLN A 494 17.64 -18.86 10.05
N VAL A 495 16.62 -18.19 10.57
CA VAL A 495 15.22 -18.64 10.49
C VAL A 495 14.77 -18.75 9.03
N LYS A 496 15.06 -17.73 8.21
CA LYS A 496 14.67 -17.74 6.77
C LYS A 496 15.38 -18.81 5.95
N ASP A 497 16.63 -19.16 6.26
CA ASP A 497 17.32 -20.24 5.54
C ASP A 497 16.82 -21.63 5.95
N ILE A 498 16.42 -21.82 7.21
CA ILE A 498 15.77 -23.06 7.66
C ILE A 498 14.32 -23.17 7.13
N TYR A 499 13.58 -22.06 7.07
CA TYR A 499 12.26 -22.00 6.43
C TYR A 499 12.31 -22.49 4.98
N LYS A 500 13.24 -21.95 4.15
CA LYS A 500 13.47 -22.39 2.77
C LYS A 500 13.86 -23.88 2.66
N THR A 501 14.49 -24.44 3.69
CA THR A 501 14.92 -25.84 3.74
C THR A 501 13.76 -26.77 4.08
N LEU A 502 12.89 -26.39 5.03
CA LEU A 502 11.75 -27.20 5.48
C LEU A 502 10.52 -27.09 4.57
N GLN A 503 10.24 -25.93 3.99
CA GLN A 503 9.09 -25.69 3.12
C GLN A 503 8.93 -26.73 1.98
N PRO A 504 9.97 -27.06 1.17
CA PRO A 504 9.83 -28.08 0.13
C PRO A 504 9.73 -29.51 0.67
N VAL A 505 10.19 -29.78 1.90
CA VAL A 505 10.01 -31.10 2.55
C VAL A 505 8.55 -31.27 2.97
N LEU A 506 7.97 -30.25 3.61
CA LEU A 506 6.56 -30.23 3.99
C LEU A 506 5.60 -30.24 2.79
N ALA A 507 5.94 -29.55 1.69
CA ALA A 507 5.13 -29.54 0.47
C ALA A 507 5.08 -30.90 -0.26
N ASN A 508 6.07 -31.77 -0.06
CA ASN A 508 6.11 -33.14 -0.60
C ASN A 508 5.57 -34.20 0.37
N LEU A 509 5.16 -33.80 1.58
CA LEU A 509 4.67 -34.72 2.59
C LEU A 509 3.23 -35.15 2.26
N THR A 510 3.01 -36.46 2.20
CA THR A 510 1.73 -37.08 1.88
C THR A 510 1.15 -37.74 3.12
N VAL A 511 -0.16 -37.56 3.31
CA VAL A 511 -0.96 -38.18 4.38
C VAL A 511 -2.15 -38.89 3.74
N ASP A 512 -2.31 -40.18 3.99
CA ASP A 512 -3.40 -41.00 3.42
C ASP A 512 -3.83 -42.10 4.43
N SER A 513 -5.01 -42.69 4.25
CA SER A 513 -5.66 -43.55 5.25
C SER A 513 -6.08 -44.91 4.70
N LEU A 514 -5.45 -45.97 5.21
CA LEU A 514 -5.79 -47.36 4.90
C LEU A 514 -6.88 -47.86 5.84
N VAL A 515 -8.04 -48.20 5.26
CA VAL A 515 -9.13 -48.84 5.99
C VAL A 515 -9.03 -50.36 5.84
N LEU A 516 -8.82 -51.07 6.96
CA LEU A 516 -8.84 -52.53 7.00
C LEU A 516 -10.18 -53.05 7.53
N ASN A 517 -10.81 -53.92 6.74
CA ASN A 517 -12.06 -54.59 7.09
C ASN A 517 -11.78 -55.77 8.03
N GLY A 518 -12.02 -55.57 9.32
CA GLY A 518 -11.82 -56.59 10.34
C GLY A 518 -11.63 -55.97 11.72
N PRO A 519 -12.53 -56.21 12.70
CA PRO A 519 -12.37 -55.66 14.05
C PRO A 519 -11.06 -56.09 14.73
N GLY A 520 -10.56 -57.28 14.40
CA GLY A 520 -9.25 -57.78 14.86
C GLY A 520 -8.02 -57.08 14.28
N ALA A 521 -8.13 -56.22 13.25
CA ALA A 521 -6.96 -55.61 12.59
C ALA A 521 -6.16 -54.68 13.51
N LEU A 522 -6.84 -53.78 14.23
CA LEU A 522 -6.21 -52.91 15.23
C LEU A 522 -5.51 -53.72 16.32
N ARG A 523 -6.21 -54.71 16.90
CA ARG A 523 -5.65 -55.60 17.94
C ARG A 523 -4.45 -56.41 17.44
N TYR A 524 -4.47 -56.86 16.18
CA TYR A 524 -3.36 -57.59 15.57
C TYR A 524 -2.10 -56.72 15.49
N PHE A 525 -2.18 -55.51 14.94
CA PHE A 525 -1.02 -54.62 14.79
C PHE A 525 -0.56 -53.97 16.12
N GLN A 526 -1.40 -53.91 17.15
CA GLN A 526 -0.99 -53.57 18.51
C GLN A 526 -0.29 -54.74 19.23
N GLY A 527 -0.63 -55.98 18.88
CA GLY A 527 -0.04 -57.20 19.42
C GLY A 527 0.98 -57.84 18.48
N VAL A 528 0.71 -59.08 18.05
CA VAL A 528 1.64 -59.94 17.30
C VAL A 528 2.11 -59.32 15.98
N GLY A 529 1.26 -58.54 15.32
CA GLY A 529 1.56 -57.83 14.07
C GLY A 529 2.48 -56.62 14.22
N LYS A 530 2.75 -56.15 15.45
CA LYS A 530 3.49 -54.90 15.68
C LYS A 530 4.87 -54.89 15.02
N VAL A 531 5.65 -55.97 15.17
CA VAL A 531 7.00 -56.08 14.57
C VAL A 531 6.93 -55.95 13.03
N SER A 532 5.85 -56.43 12.42
CA SER A 532 5.62 -56.31 10.98
C SER A 532 5.24 -54.87 10.57
N LYS A 533 4.48 -54.15 11.41
CA LYS A 533 4.19 -52.72 11.23
C LYS A 533 5.46 -51.87 11.34
N ASP A 534 6.24 -52.06 12.40
CA ASP A 534 7.50 -51.34 12.66
C ASP A 534 8.51 -51.55 11.51
N LEU A 535 8.50 -52.75 10.89
CA LEU A 535 9.28 -53.07 9.69
C LEU A 535 8.78 -52.33 8.43
N VAL A 536 7.46 -52.16 8.24
CA VAL A 536 6.92 -51.35 7.13
C VAL A 536 7.27 -49.88 7.31
N GLU A 537 7.13 -49.32 8.52
CA GLU A 537 7.53 -47.94 8.83
C GLU A 537 9.00 -47.67 8.48
N THR A 538 9.90 -48.52 8.97
CA THR A 538 11.34 -48.35 8.78
C THR A 538 11.77 -48.57 7.32
N SER A 539 11.15 -49.53 6.60
CA SER A 539 11.50 -49.83 5.21
C SER A 539 11.07 -48.73 4.23
N HIS A 540 9.92 -48.09 4.45
CA HIS A 540 9.36 -47.08 3.54
C HIS A 540 9.61 -45.63 4.01
N LYS A 541 10.22 -45.45 5.20
CA LYS A 541 10.36 -44.17 5.90
C LYS A 541 9.04 -43.45 6.14
N VAL A 542 8.02 -44.21 6.54
CA VAL A 542 6.70 -43.71 6.92
C VAL A 542 6.45 -43.86 8.42
N ILE A 543 5.47 -43.11 8.94
CA ILE A 543 4.91 -43.28 10.28
C ILE A 543 3.47 -43.78 10.11
N ILE A 544 3.05 -44.79 10.88
CA ILE A 544 1.71 -45.40 10.78
C ILE A 544 0.96 -45.19 12.10
N ARG A 545 0.03 -44.24 12.11
CA ARG A 545 -0.83 -43.95 13.27
C ARG A 545 -2.13 -44.75 13.19
N GLU A 546 -2.70 -45.03 14.35
CA GLU A 546 -3.88 -45.90 14.52
C GLU A 546 -5.06 -45.09 15.04
N GLN A 547 -6.19 -45.13 14.32
CA GLN A 547 -7.40 -44.39 14.69
C GLN A 547 -8.54 -45.36 15.08
N GLN A 548 -9.21 -45.06 16.20
CA GLN A 548 -10.45 -45.74 16.60
C GLN A 548 -11.66 -45.07 15.93
N GLY A 549 -12.54 -45.85 15.31
CA GLY A 549 -13.66 -45.34 14.52
C GLY A 549 -14.79 -44.71 15.35
N VAL A 550 -15.29 -43.56 14.91
CA VAL A 550 -16.47 -42.88 15.47
C VAL A 550 -17.72 -43.22 14.62
N PRO A 551 -18.92 -43.44 15.21
CA PRO A 551 -20.11 -43.82 14.45
C PRO A 551 -20.58 -42.74 13.46
N ASN A 552 -21.00 -43.18 12.27
CA ASN A 552 -21.40 -42.30 11.17
C ASN A 552 -22.93 -42.12 11.14
N VAL A 553 -23.43 -40.88 11.07
CA VAL A 553 -24.88 -40.57 11.12
C VAL A 553 -25.36 -40.03 9.78
N ASN A 554 -26.08 -40.86 9.00
CA ASN A 554 -26.82 -40.40 7.82
C ASN A 554 -27.83 -41.45 7.30
N ALA A 555 -29.09 -41.41 7.77
CA ALA A 555 -30.26 -41.94 7.07
C ALA A 555 -31.58 -41.57 7.77
N GLN A 556 -32.35 -40.62 7.22
CA GLN A 556 -33.79 -40.76 6.89
C GLN A 556 -34.42 -39.40 6.51
N GLN A 557 -35.28 -39.42 5.49
CA GLN A 557 -36.17 -38.33 5.10
C GLN A 557 -37.58 -38.91 4.86
N GLN A 558 -38.61 -38.13 5.20
CA GLN A 558 -40.04 -38.36 4.89
C GLN A 558 -40.70 -39.57 5.63
N GLY A 559 -41.95 -39.49 6.10
CA GLY A 559 -42.81 -38.30 6.20
C GLY A 559 -44.24 -38.54 6.75
N SER A 560 -44.71 -37.56 7.54
CA SER A 560 -46.04 -36.91 7.48
C SER A 560 -47.38 -37.68 7.64
N SER A 561 -48.10 -37.38 8.73
CA SER A 561 -49.58 -37.34 8.84
C SER A 561 -49.97 -36.52 10.10
N SER A 562 -51.06 -35.75 10.24
CA SER A 562 -52.31 -35.58 9.47
C SER A 562 -52.83 -34.12 9.60
N ILE A 563 -53.35 -33.44 8.56
CA ILE A 563 -54.78 -33.25 8.17
C ILE A 563 -55.63 -32.52 9.25
N THR A 564 -56.27 -31.35 9.02
CA THR A 564 -57.39 -31.06 8.07
C THR A 564 -57.39 -29.65 7.43
N HIS A 565 -58.17 -29.48 6.35
CA HIS A 565 -58.41 -28.22 5.62
C HIS A 565 -59.63 -27.42 6.14
N LYS A 566 -59.67 -26.09 5.86
CA LYS A 566 -60.70 -25.48 4.97
C LYS A 566 -60.37 -24.03 4.56
N THR A 567 -61.19 -23.43 3.68
CA THR A 567 -60.81 -22.41 2.69
C THR A 567 -61.29 -20.97 2.93
N SER A 568 -60.40 -20.01 2.63
CA SER A 568 -60.63 -18.71 1.94
C SER A 568 -61.67 -17.70 2.45
N LEU A 569 -61.21 -16.46 2.76
CA LEU A 569 -61.67 -15.19 2.16
C LEU A 569 -60.78 -14.00 2.59
N ARG A 570 -60.80 -12.90 1.82
CA ARG A 570 -60.26 -11.54 2.15
C ARG A 570 -61.46 -10.60 2.47
N PRO A 571 -61.30 -9.32 2.92
CA PRO A 571 -60.12 -8.55 3.40
C PRO A 571 -60.36 -7.85 4.80
N SER A 572 -59.43 -6.99 5.26
CA SER A 572 -59.68 -5.62 5.82
C SER A 572 -58.54 -5.11 6.76
N LEU A 573 -58.68 -3.91 7.34
CA LEU A 573 -57.60 -3.08 7.93
C LEU A 573 -57.53 -3.10 9.47
N ASN A 574 -56.33 -2.77 10.00
CA ASN A 574 -56.04 -2.24 11.36
C ASN A 574 -56.42 -3.14 12.57
N ARG A 575 -55.60 -3.31 13.61
CA ARG A 575 -54.69 -2.34 14.29
C ARG A 575 -53.58 -3.09 15.07
N ARG A 576 -52.49 -2.40 15.44
CA ARG A 576 -51.31 -2.89 16.21
C ARG A 576 -51.71 -3.66 17.50
N SER A 577 -50.97 -4.69 17.98
CA SER A 577 -49.58 -4.56 18.48
C SER A 577 -48.89 -5.90 18.85
N ARG A 578 -47.54 -5.88 18.86
CA ARG A 578 -46.59 -6.73 19.64
C ARG A 578 -46.45 -8.24 19.33
N SER A 579 -45.58 -8.52 18.34
CA SER A 579 -44.32 -9.29 18.48
C SER A 579 -44.28 -10.68 19.15
N PHE A 580 -43.81 -11.67 18.40
CA PHE A 580 -42.67 -12.51 18.80
C PHE A 580 -41.71 -12.67 17.59
N VAL A 581 -40.44 -12.99 17.83
CA VAL A 581 -39.35 -12.87 16.84
C VAL A 581 -38.81 -14.24 16.41
N GLY A 582 -38.50 -14.39 15.11
CA GLY A 582 -37.61 -15.41 14.57
C GLY A 582 -36.36 -14.76 13.96
N SER A 583 -35.24 -15.50 13.91
CA SER A 583 -33.93 -14.97 13.50
C SER A 583 -33.90 -14.49 12.03
N PRO A 584 -33.25 -13.35 11.71
CA PRO A 584 -33.11 -12.87 10.32
C PRO A 584 -32.13 -13.71 9.50
N ALA A 585 -32.24 -13.61 8.17
CA ALA A 585 -31.23 -14.11 7.23
C ALA A 585 -30.17 -13.03 6.96
N VAL A 586 -28.90 -13.45 6.81
CA VAL A 586 -27.76 -12.58 6.50
C VAL A 586 -27.90 -11.99 5.09
N SER A 587 -27.67 -10.68 4.95
CA SER A 587 -27.73 -10.01 3.64
C SER A 587 -26.47 -10.27 2.81
N GLN A 588 -26.62 -10.51 1.51
CA GLN A 588 -25.49 -10.86 0.63
C GLN A 588 -24.75 -9.64 0.05
N ILE A 589 -25.11 -8.44 0.48
CA ILE A 589 -24.61 -7.17 -0.06
C ILE A 589 -23.18 -6.92 0.40
N ASN A 590 -22.32 -6.50 -0.53
CA ASN A 590 -20.95 -6.07 -0.26
C ASN A 590 -20.92 -4.54 -0.11
N LEU A 591 -20.26 -4.03 0.93
CA LEU A 591 -19.98 -2.60 1.09
C LEU A 591 -18.56 -2.28 0.63
N ARG A 592 -18.40 -1.13 -0.05
CA ARG A 592 -17.11 -0.60 -0.51
C ARG A 592 -16.97 0.85 -0.09
N ILE A 593 -15.80 1.28 0.39
CA ILE A 593 -15.46 2.70 0.59
C ILE A 593 -14.41 3.09 -0.46
N ARG A 594 -14.70 4.10 -1.27
CA ARG A 594 -13.92 4.42 -2.49
C ARG A 594 -13.31 5.82 -2.41
N LEU A 595 -11.98 5.94 -2.61
CA LEU A 595 -11.24 7.21 -2.61
C LEU A 595 -11.05 7.73 -4.03
N CYS A 596 -12.15 8.08 -4.68
CA CYS A 596 -12.16 8.50 -6.08
C CYS A 596 -13.15 9.65 -6.32
N ARG A 597 -13.15 10.17 -7.55
CA ARG A 597 -14.21 11.10 -7.99
C ARG A 597 -15.46 10.27 -8.30
N LEU A 598 -16.64 10.74 -7.91
CA LEU A 598 -17.89 10.02 -8.19
C LEU A 598 -18.08 9.78 -9.68
N GLU A 599 -17.66 10.73 -10.52
CA GLU A 599 -17.76 10.60 -11.98
C GLU A 599 -16.84 9.52 -12.60
N ASP A 600 -15.92 8.92 -11.84
CA ASP A 600 -14.94 7.92 -12.32
C ASP A 600 -15.25 6.48 -11.88
N GLU A 601 -16.28 6.26 -11.06
CA GLU A 601 -16.79 4.93 -10.71
C GLU A 601 -17.53 4.24 -11.86
N GLN A 602 -17.56 2.89 -11.85
CA GLN A 602 -18.40 2.09 -12.74
C GLN A 602 -19.40 1.28 -11.90
N VAL A 603 -20.66 1.75 -11.89
CA VAL A 603 -21.82 1.15 -11.20
C VAL A 603 -23.08 1.46 -11.99
N ASP A 604 -24.19 0.75 -11.72
CA ASP A 604 -25.45 0.98 -12.44
C ASP A 604 -26.05 2.37 -12.15
N VAL A 605 -25.92 2.84 -10.90
CA VAL A 605 -26.57 4.07 -10.40
C VAL A 605 -25.60 4.95 -9.62
N PHE A 606 -25.52 6.24 -9.96
CA PHE A 606 -24.94 7.27 -9.09
C PHE A 606 -26.02 7.96 -8.25
N VAL A 607 -25.75 8.27 -6.99
CA VAL A 607 -26.57 9.16 -6.16
C VAL A 607 -25.88 10.52 -6.04
N ALA A 608 -26.62 11.62 -6.17
CA ALA A 608 -26.08 12.96 -6.04
C ALA A 608 -27.08 13.94 -5.40
N PRO A 609 -26.64 15.00 -4.69
CA PRO A 609 -27.55 16.00 -4.17
C PRO A 609 -27.91 17.05 -5.23
N ILE A 610 -29.10 17.62 -5.09
CA ILE A 610 -29.52 18.90 -5.69
C ILE A 610 -30.20 19.76 -4.62
N VAL A 611 -30.25 21.07 -4.87
CA VAL A 611 -30.93 22.04 -4.01
C VAL A 611 -31.72 22.98 -4.92
N LYS A 612 -33.00 23.21 -4.59
CA LYS A 612 -33.96 24.00 -5.38
C LYS A 612 -34.11 23.53 -6.83
N ASN A 613 -34.06 22.21 -7.06
CA ASN A 613 -34.13 21.59 -8.39
C ASN A 613 -33.04 22.06 -9.37
N GLN A 614 -31.86 22.48 -8.89
CA GLN A 614 -30.75 22.97 -9.72
C GLN A 614 -29.58 21.98 -9.78
N LEU A 615 -29.27 21.48 -10.98
CA LEU A 615 -28.14 20.57 -11.23
C LEU A 615 -26.78 21.18 -10.89
N ASN A 616 -26.58 22.48 -11.13
CA ASN A 616 -25.33 23.19 -10.84
C ASN A 616 -25.22 23.70 -9.38
N SER A 617 -26.12 23.28 -8.48
CA SER A 617 -26.20 23.77 -7.09
C SER A 617 -24.98 23.45 -6.22
N ASN A 618 -24.21 22.41 -6.53
CA ASN A 618 -23.11 21.90 -5.69
C ASN A 618 -21.98 21.27 -6.50
N ASN A 619 -20.84 20.99 -5.86
CA ASN A 619 -19.63 20.53 -6.55
C ASN A 619 -19.74 19.13 -7.15
N ILE A 620 -20.45 18.19 -6.49
CA ILE A 620 -20.64 16.82 -6.99
C ILE A 620 -21.40 16.87 -8.31
N SER A 621 -22.55 17.53 -8.32
CA SER A 621 -23.41 17.63 -9.50
C SER A 621 -22.81 18.51 -10.61
N LYS A 622 -21.94 19.48 -10.29
CA LYS A 622 -21.06 20.16 -11.26
C LYS A 622 -20.02 19.24 -11.88
N SER A 623 -19.44 18.31 -11.11
CA SER A 623 -18.47 17.34 -11.62
C SER A 623 -19.12 16.33 -12.58
N LEU A 624 -20.30 15.82 -12.21
CA LEU A 624 -21.14 15.00 -13.07
C LEU A 624 -21.55 15.75 -14.35
N LEU A 625 -21.95 17.02 -14.25
CA LEU A 625 -22.25 17.86 -15.42
C LEU A 625 -21.02 18.10 -16.32
N ARG A 626 -19.83 18.27 -15.74
CA ARG A 626 -18.57 18.44 -16.48
C ARG A 626 -18.20 17.22 -17.33
N LYS A 627 -18.44 15.99 -16.84
CA LYS A 627 -18.14 14.74 -17.57
C LYS A 627 -19.33 14.23 -18.40
N GLY A 628 -20.57 14.53 -18.00
CA GLY A 628 -21.79 14.22 -18.74
C GLY A 628 -22.15 15.22 -19.85
N GLY A 629 -21.54 16.42 -19.84
CA GLY A 629 -21.72 17.45 -20.86
C GLY A 629 -23.15 18.00 -20.96
N SER A 630 -23.45 18.66 -22.08
CA SER A 630 -24.78 19.20 -22.36
C SER A 630 -25.87 18.13 -22.41
N THR A 631 -25.52 16.88 -22.72
CA THR A 631 -26.45 15.74 -22.73
C THR A 631 -27.08 15.53 -21.35
N LEU A 632 -26.28 15.54 -20.27
CA LEU A 632 -26.83 15.44 -18.91
C LEU A 632 -27.68 16.66 -18.55
N GLN A 633 -27.27 17.87 -18.95
CA GLN A 633 -28.06 19.10 -18.70
C GLN A 633 -29.46 18.97 -19.32
N SER A 634 -29.56 18.62 -20.60
CA SER A 634 -30.86 18.46 -21.29
C SER A 634 -31.68 17.28 -20.76
N GLN A 635 -31.04 16.17 -20.36
CA GLN A 635 -31.73 15.04 -19.72
C GLN A 635 -32.28 15.43 -18.33
N PHE A 636 -31.52 16.18 -17.54
CA PHE A 636 -31.97 16.72 -16.26
C PHE A 636 -33.14 17.68 -16.46
N GLU A 637 -33.00 18.67 -17.35
CA GLU A 637 -34.04 19.67 -17.64
C GLU A 637 -35.34 19.02 -18.14
N ALA A 638 -35.27 18.09 -19.10
CA ALA A 638 -36.44 17.38 -19.62
C ALA A 638 -37.16 16.55 -18.53
N THR A 639 -36.41 15.99 -17.57
CA THR A 639 -36.98 15.22 -16.45
C THR A 639 -37.54 16.14 -15.37
N ALA A 640 -36.86 17.25 -15.06
CA ALA A 640 -37.21 18.21 -14.02
C ALA A 640 -38.37 19.16 -14.42
N ALA A 641 -38.58 19.43 -15.72
CA ALA A 641 -39.56 20.40 -16.23
C ALA A 641 -41.01 20.16 -15.75
N ASN A 642 -41.36 18.91 -15.43
CA ASN A 642 -42.70 18.53 -14.96
C ASN A 642 -42.75 18.20 -13.44
N HIS A 643 -41.65 18.37 -12.70
CA HIS A 643 -41.53 17.90 -11.32
C HIS A 643 -41.05 18.99 -10.35
N VAL A 644 -41.96 19.43 -9.47
CA VAL A 644 -41.59 20.18 -8.26
C VAL A 644 -41.17 19.18 -7.20
N LEU A 645 -39.87 18.98 -7.04
CA LEU A 645 -39.32 18.09 -6.03
C LEU A 645 -39.52 18.68 -4.62
N LEU A 646 -40.04 17.85 -3.72
CA LEU A 646 -40.06 18.15 -2.29
C LEU A 646 -38.78 17.61 -1.63
N PRO A 647 -38.34 18.18 -0.49
CA PRO A 647 -37.22 17.64 0.26
C PRO A 647 -37.31 16.13 0.54
N GLY A 648 -36.23 15.42 0.21
CA GLY A 648 -36.15 13.96 0.31
C GLY A 648 -36.95 13.20 -0.76
N GLU A 649 -37.33 13.86 -1.86
CA GLU A 649 -37.70 13.18 -3.10
C GLU A 649 -36.47 12.95 -4.00
N VAL A 650 -36.59 11.97 -4.89
CA VAL A 650 -35.49 11.49 -5.75
C VAL A 650 -35.90 11.61 -7.22
N LEU A 651 -35.20 12.46 -7.97
CA LEU A 651 -35.35 12.58 -9.42
C LEU A 651 -34.45 11.56 -10.12
N GLN A 652 -35.04 10.68 -10.93
CA GLN A 652 -34.28 9.70 -11.71
C GLN A 652 -33.97 10.25 -13.11
N VAL A 653 -32.71 10.55 -13.39
CA VAL A 653 -32.26 11.07 -14.68
C VAL A 653 -31.44 9.99 -15.40
N PRO A 654 -31.71 9.69 -16.70
CA PRO A 654 -30.85 8.80 -17.48
C PRO A 654 -29.44 9.37 -17.58
N ALA A 655 -28.41 8.54 -17.45
CA ALA A 655 -27.03 8.99 -17.58
C ALA A 655 -26.58 9.00 -19.07
N PRO A 656 -25.75 9.97 -19.50
CA PRO A 656 -25.01 9.86 -20.74
C PRO A 656 -23.89 8.80 -20.62
N PRO A 657 -23.54 8.07 -21.70
CA PRO A 657 -22.51 7.02 -21.66
C PRO A 657 -21.13 7.45 -21.17
N SER A 658 -20.80 8.76 -21.21
CA SER A 658 -19.52 9.29 -20.71
C SER A 658 -19.36 9.22 -19.19
N LEU A 659 -20.42 8.92 -18.44
CA LEU A 659 -20.39 8.79 -16.98
C LEU A 659 -20.26 7.34 -16.47
N GLY A 660 -20.25 6.33 -17.34
CA GLY A 660 -20.01 4.93 -16.93
C GLY A 660 -21.13 4.26 -16.12
N CYS A 661 -22.26 4.94 -15.90
CA CYS A 661 -23.44 4.43 -15.21
C CYS A 661 -24.70 4.48 -16.09
N SER A 662 -25.79 3.86 -15.65
CA SER A 662 -27.07 3.83 -16.39
C SER A 662 -28.03 4.94 -15.96
N LYS A 663 -28.05 5.31 -14.67
CA LYS A 663 -28.91 6.37 -14.12
C LYS A 663 -28.19 7.20 -13.05
N ILE A 664 -28.68 8.42 -12.87
CA ILE A 664 -28.35 9.27 -11.72
C ILE A 664 -29.62 9.54 -10.91
N PHE A 665 -29.56 9.29 -9.61
CA PHE A 665 -30.62 9.57 -8.64
C PHE A 665 -30.27 10.86 -7.90
N PHE A 666 -30.94 11.95 -8.26
CA PHE A 666 -30.74 13.25 -7.64
C PHE A 666 -31.69 13.45 -6.45
N ILE A 667 -31.14 13.59 -5.24
CA ILE A 667 -31.91 13.85 -4.01
C ILE A 667 -32.07 15.37 -3.83
N GLU A 668 -33.31 15.85 -3.68
CA GLU A 668 -33.56 17.25 -3.29
C GLU A 668 -33.30 17.43 -1.78
N CYS A 669 -32.22 18.17 -1.46
CA CYS A 669 -31.70 18.33 -0.10
C CYS A 669 -31.94 19.74 0.46
N LEU A 670 -32.22 19.83 1.76
CA LEU A 670 -32.24 21.09 2.50
C LEU A 670 -30.89 21.38 3.18
N PRO A 671 -30.48 22.65 3.28
CA PRO A 671 -29.40 23.08 4.17
C PRO A 671 -29.69 22.73 5.64
N TRP A 672 -28.64 22.51 6.40
CA TRP A 672 -28.63 22.13 7.81
C TRP A 672 -29.48 23.06 8.69
N ASP A 673 -30.49 22.47 9.35
CA ASP A 673 -31.39 23.14 10.31
C ASP A 673 -31.25 22.63 11.76
N GLY A 674 -30.44 21.59 12.00
CA GLY A 674 -30.12 21.06 13.32
C GLY A 674 -30.18 19.54 13.41
N VAL A 675 -29.67 18.99 14.53
CA VAL A 675 -29.71 17.55 14.82
C VAL A 675 -31.17 17.08 14.88
N GLY A 676 -31.52 16.10 14.04
CA GLY A 676 -32.90 15.62 13.89
C GLY A 676 -33.87 16.57 13.18
N GLY A 677 -33.38 17.69 12.60
CA GLY A 677 -34.20 18.66 11.86
C GLY A 677 -34.79 18.13 10.54
N GLN A 678 -35.54 18.98 9.84
CA GLN A 678 -36.17 18.63 8.55
C GLN A 678 -35.12 18.30 7.48
N SER A 679 -33.92 18.89 7.56
CA SER A 679 -32.80 18.58 6.65
C SER A 679 -32.34 17.13 6.79
N VAL A 680 -32.04 16.69 8.01
CA VAL A 680 -31.70 15.30 8.35
C VAL A 680 -32.80 14.33 7.89
N GLN A 681 -34.06 14.65 8.18
CA GLN A 681 -35.19 13.80 7.80
C GLN A 681 -35.37 13.68 6.28
N ALA A 682 -35.18 14.78 5.55
CA ALA A 682 -35.21 14.79 4.08
C ALA A 682 -34.05 13.97 3.48
N LEU A 683 -32.82 14.14 3.97
CA LEU A 683 -31.66 13.38 3.48
C LEU A 683 -31.82 11.88 3.76
N SER A 684 -32.22 11.52 4.98
CA SER A 684 -32.53 10.15 5.41
C SER A 684 -33.55 9.49 4.45
N LYS A 685 -34.70 10.14 4.26
CA LYS A 685 -35.77 9.70 3.34
C LYS A 685 -35.28 9.55 1.90
N GLY A 686 -34.43 10.46 1.43
CA GLY A 686 -33.86 10.42 0.07
C GLY A 686 -32.91 9.24 -0.15
N LEU A 687 -32.03 8.95 0.81
CA LEU A 687 -31.11 7.81 0.78
C LEU A 687 -31.86 6.47 0.85
N GLU A 688 -32.85 6.37 1.73
CA GLU A 688 -33.75 5.21 1.85
C GLU A 688 -34.45 4.93 0.52
N LYS A 689 -35.05 5.96 -0.10
CA LYS A 689 -35.63 5.88 -1.44
C LYS A 689 -34.63 5.47 -2.53
N CYS A 690 -33.38 5.91 -2.48
CA CYS A 690 -32.38 5.51 -3.47
C CYS A 690 -32.08 4.01 -3.42
N LEU A 691 -31.94 3.43 -2.23
CA LEU A 691 -31.68 1.99 -2.06
C LEU A 691 -32.90 1.15 -2.47
N ASP A 692 -34.10 1.56 -2.05
CA ASP A 692 -35.37 0.95 -2.47
C ASP A 692 -35.54 0.97 -4.01
N LEU A 693 -35.28 2.12 -4.65
CA LEU A 693 -35.37 2.28 -6.10
C LEU A 693 -34.33 1.44 -6.85
N CYS A 694 -33.19 1.11 -6.24
CA CYS A 694 -32.21 0.19 -6.83
C CYS A 694 -32.78 -1.24 -6.90
N VAL A 695 -33.33 -1.74 -5.79
CA VAL A 695 -33.92 -3.09 -5.73
C VAL A 695 -35.18 -3.20 -6.58
N GLN A 696 -36.07 -2.18 -6.55
CA GLN A 696 -37.30 -2.17 -7.35
C GLN A 696 -37.06 -2.20 -8.87
N GLN A 697 -35.89 -1.77 -9.33
CA GLN A 697 -35.54 -1.67 -10.75
C GLN A 697 -34.52 -2.71 -11.21
N GLY A 698 -34.12 -3.63 -10.33
CA GLY A 698 -33.18 -4.71 -10.68
C GLY A 698 -31.71 -4.28 -10.78
N PHE A 699 -31.34 -3.09 -10.28
CA PHE A 699 -29.96 -2.62 -10.30
C PHE A 699 -29.08 -3.43 -9.33
N SER A 700 -27.83 -3.67 -9.73
CA SER A 700 -26.87 -4.56 -9.04
C SER A 700 -25.84 -3.80 -8.21
N SER A 701 -25.61 -2.51 -8.52
CA SER A 701 -24.60 -1.67 -7.90
C SER A 701 -25.01 -0.19 -7.82
N VAL A 702 -24.64 0.48 -6.74
CA VAL A 702 -24.89 1.91 -6.53
C VAL A 702 -23.68 2.61 -5.91
N ALA A 703 -23.39 3.84 -6.32
CA ALA A 703 -22.37 4.69 -5.72
C ALA A 703 -23.01 5.93 -5.05
N ILE A 704 -22.66 6.15 -3.79
CA ILE A 704 -23.26 7.17 -2.91
C ILE A 704 -22.15 8.02 -2.28
N PRO A 705 -22.04 9.32 -2.62
CA PRO A 705 -21.07 10.21 -1.98
C PRO A 705 -21.54 10.63 -0.58
N ILE A 706 -20.64 11.23 0.21
CA ILE A 706 -21.01 11.82 1.51
C ILE A 706 -21.84 13.10 1.28
N ILE A 707 -23.17 12.96 1.31
CA ILE A 707 -24.12 14.06 1.11
C ILE A 707 -24.37 14.79 2.44
N GLY A 708 -24.51 16.11 2.37
CA GLY A 708 -24.80 16.99 3.52
C GLY A 708 -23.59 17.81 3.97
N HIS A 709 -22.38 17.24 3.90
CA HIS A 709 -21.17 18.00 4.25
C HIS A 709 -20.81 19.06 3.18
N GLY A 710 -19.99 20.03 3.57
CA GLY A 710 -19.53 21.12 2.70
C GLY A 710 -20.44 22.36 2.64
N VAL A 711 -20.01 23.35 1.85
CA VAL A 711 -20.45 24.76 1.93
C VAL A 711 -21.95 25.00 1.69
N VAL A 712 -22.58 24.19 0.83
CA VAL A 712 -23.97 24.40 0.38
C VAL A 712 -24.97 23.88 1.41
N LEU A 713 -24.75 22.64 1.87
CA LEU A 713 -25.67 21.95 2.77
C LEU A 713 -25.31 22.13 4.25
N LYS A 714 -24.03 22.35 4.59
CA LYS A 714 -23.54 22.77 5.92
C LYS A 714 -23.77 21.79 7.09
N TYR A 715 -23.97 20.50 6.82
CA TYR A 715 -24.07 19.50 7.89
C TYR A 715 -22.70 19.34 8.55
N SER A 716 -22.67 19.04 9.85
CA SER A 716 -21.44 18.56 10.48
C SER A 716 -21.02 17.24 9.80
N LEU A 717 -19.71 17.03 9.66
CA LEU A 717 -19.19 15.82 9.01
C LEU A 717 -19.71 14.56 9.71
N THR A 718 -19.73 14.56 11.04
CA THR A 718 -20.24 13.46 11.88
C THR A 718 -21.71 13.14 11.63
N GLU A 719 -22.61 14.13 11.54
CA GLU A 719 -24.03 13.83 11.29
C GLU A 719 -24.26 13.40 9.83
N ALA A 720 -23.55 13.99 8.86
CA ALA A 720 -23.66 13.59 7.45
C ALA A 720 -23.25 12.12 7.23
N ILE A 721 -22.16 11.69 7.88
CA ILE A 721 -21.70 10.31 7.90
C ILE A 721 -22.72 9.42 8.62
N LYS A 722 -23.11 9.79 9.85
CA LYS A 722 -24.05 9.01 10.67
C LYS A 722 -25.37 8.73 9.94
N VAL A 723 -25.98 9.74 9.30
CA VAL A 723 -27.23 9.58 8.53
C VAL A 723 -27.04 8.61 7.36
N LEU A 724 -25.90 8.65 6.68
CA LEU A 724 -25.58 7.70 5.61
C LEU A 724 -25.41 6.28 6.16
N THR A 725 -24.62 6.11 7.23
CA THR A 725 -24.35 4.78 7.80
C THR A 725 -25.59 4.16 8.45
N GLU A 726 -26.41 4.92 9.18
CA GLU A 726 -27.69 4.46 9.76
C GLU A 726 -28.71 4.03 8.68
N LYS A 727 -28.76 4.73 7.54
CA LYS A 727 -29.62 4.35 6.42
C LYS A 727 -29.15 3.07 5.73
N ILE A 728 -27.84 2.94 5.49
CA ILE A 728 -27.25 1.74 4.89
C ILE A 728 -27.44 0.53 5.82
N THR A 729 -27.09 0.63 7.09
CA THR A 729 -27.16 -0.51 8.04
C THR A 729 -28.59 -0.91 8.35
N GLY A 730 -29.52 0.04 8.43
CA GLY A 730 -30.95 -0.22 8.50
C GLY A 730 -31.49 -0.98 7.28
N PHE A 731 -31.06 -0.61 6.07
CA PHE A 731 -31.43 -1.31 4.83
C PHE A 731 -30.87 -2.74 4.77
N GLY A 732 -29.60 -2.96 5.13
CA GLY A 732 -29.02 -4.31 5.22
C GLY A 732 -29.75 -5.18 6.26
N SER A 733 -30.14 -4.60 7.39
CA SER A 733 -30.84 -5.29 8.48
C SER A 733 -32.30 -5.68 8.14
N ALA A 734 -32.89 -5.08 7.11
CA ALA A 734 -34.28 -5.34 6.71
C ALA A 734 -34.45 -6.65 5.91
N ALA A 735 -33.38 -7.43 5.72
CA ALA A 735 -33.32 -8.67 4.93
C ALA A 735 -33.70 -8.49 3.43
N THR A 736 -33.73 -7.25 2.93
CA THR A 736 -34.06 -6.87 1.54
C THR A 736 -32.91 -7.10 0.55
N SER A 737 -32.29 -8.28 0.58
CA SER A 737 -31.35 -8.74 -0.46
C SER A 737 -32.09 -9.09 -1.75
N GLY A 738 -32.43 -8.07 -2.53
CA GLY A 738 -32.94 -8.20 -3.90
C GLY A 738 -31.81 -8.29 -4.92
N SER A 739 -31.88 -7.48 -5.99
CA SER A 739 -30.84 -7.42 -7.04
C SER A 739 -29.53 -6.76 -6.59
N LEU A 740 -29.59 -5.86 -5.60
CA LEU A 740 -28.48 -5.02 -5.21
C LEU A 740 -27.39 -5.83 -4.51
N SER A 741 -26.17 -5.80 -5.05
CA SER A 741 -25.04 -6.64 -4.66
C SER A 741 -23.82 -5.85 -4.15
N SER A 742 -23.69 -4.57 -4.56
CA SER A 742 -22.61 -3.68 -4.13
C SER A 742 -23.15 -2.29 -3.80
N ILE A 743 -22.74 -1.74 -2.66
CA ILE A 743 -22.97 -0.34 -2.28
C ILE A 743 -21.60 0.32 -2.08
N ASN A 744 -21.26 1.27 -2.95
CA ASN A 744 -19.98 1.97 -2.96
C ASN A 744 -20.16 3.36 -2.32
N ILE A 745 -19.52 3.63 -1.19
CA ILE A 745 -19.51 4.94 -0.52
C ILE A 745 -18.31 5.74 -1.05
N VAL A 746 -18.55 6.84 -1.75
CA VAL A 746 -17.51 7.59 -2.45
C VAL A 746 -17.05 8.82 -1.66
N ILE A 747 -15.75 8.92 -1.45
CA ILE A 747 -15.07 10.02 -0.76
C ILE A 747 -14.05 10.63 -1.73
N HIS A 748 -14.21 11.91 -2.03
CA HIS A 748 -13.42 12.58 -3.06
C HIS A 748 -11.99 12.90 -2.55
N PRO A 749 -10.91 12.43 -3.21
CA PRO A 749 -9.56 12.48 -2.64
C PRO A 749 -9.00 13.91 -2.51
N ASP A 750 -9.37 14.83 -3.41
CA ASP A 750 -8.89 16.23 -3.34
C ASP A 750 -9.52 17.06 -2.18
N TYR A 751 -10.30 16.44 -1.27
CA TYR A 751 -10.89 17.14 -0.12
C TYR A 751 -9.95 17.08 1.09
N SER A 752 -9.75 18.23 1.75
CA SER A 752 -8.83 18.40 2.90
C SER A 752 -9.18 17.55 4.13
N ASP A 753 -10.40 17.02 4.19
CA ASP A 753 -10.93 16.17 5.24
C ASP A 753 -11.24 14.74 4.75
N ALA A 754 -10.79 14.33 3.56
CA ALA A 754 -11.04 13.01 2.99
C ALA A 754 -10.58 11.86 3.91
N GLU A 755 -9.38 11.95 4.48
CA GLU A 755 -8.85 10.97 5.43
C GLU A 755 -9.70 10.90 6.72
N LYS A 756 -10.12 12.04 7.27
CA LYS A 756 -10.97 12.08 8.46
C LYS A 756 -12.37 11.54 8.18
N THR A 757 -12.90 11.85 7.01
CA THR A 757 -14.17 11.34 6.48
C THR A 757 -14.10 9.82 6.37
N TYR A 758 -13.02 9.30 5.80
CA TYR A 758 -12.78 7.87 5.66
C TYR A 758 -12.82 7.14 7.00
N HIS A 759 -12.00 7.56 7.97
CA HIS A 759 -11.93 6.94 9.29
C HIS A 759 -13.28 6.93 10.00
N GLU A 760 -14.02 8.04 9.95
CA GLU A 760 -15.31 8.14 10.64
C GLU A 760 -16.42 7.35 9.90
N VAL A 761 -16.40 7.24 8.57
CA VAL A 761 -17.29 6.31 7.82
C VAL A 761 -16.99 4.85 8.19
N HIS A 762 -15.72 4.44 8.12
CA HIS A 762 -15.30 3.06 8.37
C HIS A 762 -15.69 2.63 9.79
N LYS A 763 -15.34 3.45 10.79
CA LYS A 763 -15.69 3.25 12.20
C LYS A 763 -17.21 3.09 12.42
N ASN A 764 -18.04 3.99 11.90
CA ASN A 764 -19.49 3.92 12.10
C ASN A 764 -20.12 2.68 11.45
N LEU A 765 -19.58 2.20 10.32
CA LEU A 765 -20.01 0.93 9.71
C LEU A 765 -19.56 -0.29 10.54
N CYS A 766 -18.30 -0.36 10.96
CA CYS A 766 -17.77 -1.45 11.78
C CYS A 766 -18.50 -1.59 13.11
N SER A 767 -18.70 -0.49 13.86
CA SER A 767 -19.50 -0.50 15.09
C SER A 767 -20.93 -0.98 14.85
N SER A 768 -21.54 -0.58 13.73
CA SER A 768 -22.90 -1.02 13.36
C SER A 768 -22.99 -2.51 13.02
N MET A 769 -21.92 -3.14 12.53
CA MET A 769 -21.87 -4.59 12.27
C MET A 769 -21.69 -5.41 13.54
N ASN A 770 -21.00 -4.88 14.55
CA ASN A 770 -20.64 -5.64 15.75
C ASN A 770 -21.68 -5.58 16.89
N HIS A 771 -22.54 -4.56 16.94
CA HIS A 771 -23.43 -4.32 18.09
C HIS A 771 -24.59 -5.33 18.31
N THR A 772 -24.80 -6.30 17.42
CA THR A 772 -25.97 -7.21 17.47
C THR A 772 -25.64 -8.71 17.43
N GLY A 773 -24.39 -9.09 17.17
CA GLY A 773 -24.01 -10.49 16.96
C GLY A 773 -24.64 -11.14 15.72
N GLN A 774 -25.14 -10.33 14.76
CA GLN A 774 -25.73 -10.79 13.51
C GLN A 774 -25.04 -10.11 12.32
N VAL A 775 -24.62 -10.90 11.33
CA VAL A 775 -23.91 -10.39 10.15
C VAL A 775 -24.90 -9.68 9.22
N ILE A 776 -24.77 -8.34 9.13
CA ILE A 776 -25.67 -7.48 8.34
C ILE A 776 -25.27 -7.45 6.85
N PHE A 777 -23.97 -7.57 6.55
CA PHE A 777 -23.39 -7.47 5.21
C PHE A 777 -22.38 -8.58 4.97
N ARG A 778 -22.20 -8.96 3.69
CA ARG A 778 -21.25 -10.00 3.29
C ARG A 778 -19.79 -9.60 3.55
N SER A 779 -19.46 -8.34 3.31
CA SER A 779 -18.14 -7.74 3.57
C SER A 779 -18.23 -6.22 3.63
N LEU A 780 -17.29 -5.60 4.34
CA LEU A 780 -16.87 -4.22 4.13
C LEU A 780 -15.47 -4.28 3.49
N THR A 781 -15.20 -3.39 2.52
CA THR A 781 -13.92 -3.30 1.79
C THR A 781 -13.64 -1.84 1.42
N SER A 782 -12.41 -1.49 1.06
CA SER A 782 -11.95 -0.11 0.91
C SER A 782 -10.84 0.08 -0.13
N ASP A 783 -10.73 1.29 -0.69
CA ASP A 783 -9.56 1.75 -1.47
C ASP A 783 -8.33 2.09 -0.61
N LEU A 784 -8.47 2.07 0.72
CA LEU A 784 -7.35 2.10 1.67
C LEU A 784 -7.09 0.74 2.34
N ASP A 785 -7.86 -0.30 2.01
CA ASP A 785 -7.45 -1.65 2.38
C ASP A 785 -6.19 -2.01 1.56
N GLU A 786 -5.22 -2.63 2.21
CA GLU A 786 -3.95 -3.01 1.60
C GLU A 786 -3.15 -1.85 0.96
N VAL A 787 -2.87 -0.80 1.73
CA VAL A 787 -1.56 -0.14 1.61
C VAL A 787 -0.49 -1.15 2.06
N ILE A 788 -0.15 -2.07 1.15
CA ILE A 788 0.95 -3.02 1.27
C ILE A 788 2.25 -2.26 1.01
N MET A 789 2.89 -1.81 2.08
CA MET A 789 4.30 -1.42 2.01
C MET A 789 5.16 -2.68 2.12
N ALA A 790 5.83 -3.05 1.03
CA ALA A 790 6.79 -4.14 1.02
C ALA A 790 8.04 -3.73 1.83
N LEU A 791 8.08 -4.09 3.12
CA LEU A 791 9.26 -3.95 3.96
C LEU A 791 10.27 -5.05 3.61
N GLY A 792 11.56 -4.70 3.58
CA GLY A 792 12.63 -5.52 3.02
C GLY A 792 12.58 -7.02 3.38
N GLY A 793 12.37 -7.86 2.36
CA GLY A 793 12.44 -9.33 2.44
C GLY A 793 11.14 -10.00 2.88
N ASN A 794 10.17 -10.09 1.97
CA ASN A 794 8.88 -10.80 2.06
C ASN A 794 7.91 -10.36 3.17
N VAL A 795 8.26 -9.38 4.01
CA VAL A 795 7.33 -8.81 4.99
C VAL A 795 6.51 -7.72 4.29
N GLN A 796 5.19 -7.87 4.29
CA GLN A 796 4.29 -6.80 3.89
C GLN A 796 3.81 -6.10 5.16
N LEU A 797 4.09 -4.80 5.29
CA LEU A 797 3.37 -3.97 6.25
C LEU A 797 2.01 -3.65 5.63
N HIS A 798 0.98 -4.30 6.15
CA HIS A 798 -0.42 -3.98 5.86
C HIS A 798 -0.85 -2.87 6.81
N LEU A 799 -1.13 -1.67 6.29
CA LEU A 799 -1.68 -0.58 7.09
C LEU A 799 -3.20 -0.77 7.24
N VAL A 800 -3.61 -1.65 8.16
CA VAL A 800 -5.02 -1.97 8.40
C VAL A 800 -5.66 -0.92 9.32
N PHE A 801 -6.73 -0.28 8.85
CA PHE A 801 -7.45 0.78 9.58
C PHE A 801 -8.67 0.23 10.35
N GLY A 802 -8.45 -0.59 11.38
CA GLY A 802 -9.51 -1.33 12.09
C GLY A 802 -9.66 -1.04 13.59
N ASP A 803 -10.61 -1.73 14.23
CA ASP A 803 -10.67 -1.91 15.68
C ASP A 803 -9.91 -3.20 16.03
N ILE A 804 -8.81 -3.04 16.78
CA ILE A 804 -7.85 -4.10 17.11
C ILE A 804 -8.45 -5.31 17.84
N THR A 805 -9.66 -5.19 18.41
CA THR A 805 -10.37 -6.30 19.06
C THR A 805 -11.04 -7.27 18.08
N ASN A 806 -11.15 -6.89 16.81
CA ASN A 806 -11.75 -7.69 15.74
C ASN A 806 -10.71 -8.13 14.71
N GLU A 807 -9.44 -7.82 14.95
CA GLU A 807 -8.35 -8.10 14.02
C GLU A 807 -8.04 -9.59 14.00
N THR A 808 -7.77 -10.14 12.81
CA THR A 808 -7.62 -11.58 12.59
C THR A 808 -6.17 -12.04 12.50
N THR A 809 -5.22 -11.13 12.73
CA THR A 809 -3.79 -11.41 12.79
C THR A 809 -3.43 -12.32 13.97
N ASP A 810 -2.41 -13.15 13.80
CA ASP A 810 -1.98 -14.13 14.82
C ASP A 810 -1.56 -13.48 16.17
N VAL A 811 -1.22 -12.19 16.18
CA VAL A 811 -0.82 -11.42 17.38
C VAL A 811 -1.44 -10.02 17.35
N VAL A 812 -2.21 -9.69 18.40
CA VAL A 812 -2.73 -8.35 18.70
C VAL A 812 -1.92 -7.72 19.84
N VAL A 813 -1.34 -6.53 19.59
CA VAL A 813 -0.52 -5.80 20.58
C VAL A 813 -1.36 -4.74 21.27
N ASN A 814 -1.66 -4.94 22.55
CA ASN A 814 -2.42 -4.01 23.38
C ASN A 814 -1.53 -3.32 24.42
N THR A 815 -1.76 -2.02 24.66
CA THR A 815 -1.04 -1.22 25.68
C THR A 815 -1.93 -0.93 26.89
N THR A 816 -1.48 -1.33 28.08
CA THR A 816 -2.19 -1.07 29.35
C THR A 816 -1.31 -0.27 30.31
N ASP A 817 -1.91 0.27 31.39
CA ASP A 817 -1.19 0.97 32.46
C ASP A 817 -0.63 0.01 33.56
N PHE A 818 -0.81 -1.30 33.37
CA PHE A 818 -0.42 -2.38 34.28
C PHE A 818 -1.05 -2.35 35.70
N THR A 819 -2.09 -1.55 35.95
CA THR A 819 -2.62 -1.36 37.31
C THR A 819 -3.58 -2.45 37.82
N ASN A 820 -4.32 -3.16 36.95
CA ASN A 820 -5.37 -4.09 37.37
C ASN A 820 -5.52 -5.34 36.48
N PHE A 821 -5.48 -6.53 37.09
CA PHE A 821 -5.63 -7.84 36.42
C PHE A 821 -6.52 -8.83 37.22
N HIS A 822 -7.74 -8.44 37.60
CA HIS A 822 -8.72 -9.38 38.19
C HIS A 822 -10.15 -9.13 37.73
N ASN A 823 -10.72 -10.08 36.98
CA ASN A 823 -12.07 -10.63 37.20
C ASN A 823 -12.37 -11.82 36.25
N ALA A 824 -12.22 -13.05 36.78
CA ALA A 824 -12.79 -14.29 36.28
C ALA A 824 -13.14 -15.15 37.52
N PRO A 825 -14.25 -15.93 37.54
CA PRO A 825 -14.06 -17.40 37.51
C PRO A 825 -15.26 -18.32 37.08
N VAL A 826 -14.93 -19.44 36.41
CA VAL A 826 -15.36 -20.85 36.72
C VAL A 826 -16.79 -21.38 36.38
N ILE A 827 -16.87 -22.73 36.24
CA ILE A 827 -17.97 -23.69 35.90
C ILE A 827 -17.52 -25.11 36.41
N PRO A 828 -18.30 -26.24 36.41
CA PRO A 828 -19.69 -26.57 36.02
C PRO A 828 -20.48 -27.12 37.26
N PRO A 829 -21.14 -28.33 37.37
CA PRO A 829 -21.94 -29.22 36.49
C PRO A 829 -23.33 -29.67 37.08
N VAL A 830 -24.06 -30.63 36.46
CA VAL A 830 -24.86 -31.75 37.10
C VAL A 830 -25.50 -32.69 36.04
N GLN A 831 -25.81 -33.96 36.40
CA GLN A 831 -26.27 -35.07 35.52
C GLN A 831 -27.78 -35.41 35.61
N GLN A 832 -28.33 -36.17 34.63
CA GLN A 832 -29.33 -37.24 34.85
C GLN A 832 -29.53 -38.20 33.65
N SER A 833 -30.05 -39.43 33.89
CA SER A 833 -30.34 -40.54 32.95
C SER A 833 -31.06 -41.69 33.70
N PRO A 834 -31.50 -42.84 33.11
CA PRO A 834 -31.88 -43.22 31.73
C PRO A 834 -33.41 -43.58 31.67
N PRO A 835 -33.97 -44.55 30.89
CA PRO A 835 -33.68 -46.01 30.91
C PRO A 835 -33.68 -46.72 29.52
N LEU A 836 -33.51 -48.05 29.49
CA LEU A 836 -33.52 -48.92 28.30
C LEU A 836 -34.83 -49.72 28.15
N THR A 837 -35.07 -50.22 26.93
CA THR A 837 -35.74 -51.52 26.69
C THR A 837 -35.21 -52.15 25.39
N THR A 838 -35.20 -53.49 25.30
CA THR A 838 -34.54 -54.24 24.23
C THR A 838 -35.45 -55.30 23.59
N ASP A 839 -35.50 -55.33 22.26
CA ASP A 839 -36.06 -56.44 21.48
C ASP A 839 -34.96 -57.05 20.58
N LEU A 840 -34.80 -58.37 20.64
CA LEU A 840 -33.71 -59.09 19.98
C LEU A 840 -34.21 -59.90 18.77
N LYS A 841 -34.21 -59.28 17.58
CA LYS A 841 -34.27 -60.00 16.30
C LYS A 841 -32.87 -60.20 15.71
N LEU A 842 -32.72 -61.25 14.90
CA LEU A 842 -31.44 -61.61 14.27
C LEU A 842 -31.02 -60.63 13.17
N THR A 843 -31.96 -59.85 12.63
CA THR A 843 -31.74 -58.80 11.62
C THR A 843 -30.79 -57.67 12.07
N ASN A 844 -30.45 -57.61 13.35
CA ASN A 844 -29.54 -56.60 13.92
C ASN A 844 -28.10 -57.14 14.13
N ILE A 845 -27.70 -58.26 13.49
CA ILE A 845 -26.27 -58.66 13.39
C ILE A 845 -25.61 -58.03 12.15
N SER A 846 -25.96 -56.79 11.82
CA SER A 846 -24.97 -55.89 11.24
C SER A 846 -24.01 -55.49 12.37
N SER A 847 -22.88 -56.19 12.49
CA SER A 847 -21.80 -55.72 13.38
C SER A 847 -21.42 -54.30 12.95
N GLY A 848 -21.79 -53.30 13.77
CA GLY A 848 -21.55 -51.89 13.46
C GLY A 848 -20.09 -51.71 13.06
N SER A 849 -19.84 -51.12 11.89
CA SER A 849 -18.64 -51.36 11.09
C SER A 849 -17.33 -50.97 11.81
N GLN A 850 -16.78 -51.89 12.60
CA GLN A 850 -15.46 -51.79 13.24
C GLN A 850 -14.36 -52.03 12.19
N GLN A 851 -14.30 -51.10 11.24
CA GLN A 851 -13.17 -50.90 10.37
C GLN A 851 -12.03 -50.29 11.17
N SER A 852 -10.83 -50.82 10.99
CA SER A 852 -9.62 -50.28 11.61
C SER A 852 -8.93 -49.34 10.63
N THR A 853 -8.79 -48.06 10.99
CA THR A 853 -8.16 -47.05 10.13
C THR A 853 -6.70 -46.84 10.55
N PHE A 854 -5.80 -47.05 9.61
CA PHE A 854 -4.35 -46.82 9.76
C PHE A 854 -3.96 -45.64 8.88
N LYS A 855 -3.47 -44.57 9.49
CA LYS A 855 -3.09 -43.33 8.80
C LYS A 855 -1.59 -43.29 8.57
N PHE A 856 -1.20 -43.10 7.31
CA PHE A 856 0.18 -43.16 6.85
C PHE A 856 0.69 -41.76 6.58
N ILE A 857 1.90 -41.47 7.07
CA ILE A 857 2.58 -40.18 6.91
C ILE A 857 3.96 -40.46 6.29
N GLY A 858 4.24 -39.88 5.12
CA GLY A 858 5.49 -40.16 4.38
C GLY A 858 5.86 -39.08 3.34
N LEU A 859 7.07 -39.17 2.77
CA LEU A 859 7.47 -38.27 1.68
C LEU A 859 7.10 -38.84 0.31
N GLY A 860 6.23 -38.12 -0.40
CA GLY A 860 5.73 -38.47 -1.73
C GLY A 860 4.74 -39.63 -1.74
N LYS A 861 3.69 -39.51 -2.55
CA LYS A 861 2.57 -40.47 -2.57
C LYS A 861 3.00 -41.92 -2.78
N ASN A 862 3.98 -42.18 -3.66
CA ASN A 862 4.42 -43.55 -3.96
C ASN A 862 4.91 -44.33 -2.73
N THR A 863 5.62 -43.67 -1.80
CA THR A 863 6.14 -44.34 -0.58
C THR A 863 5.02 -44.71 0.39
N VAL A 864 3.99 -43.87 0.45
CA VAL A 864 2.76 -44.08 1.22
C VAL A 864 1.92 -45.20 0.60
N ASP A 865 1.67 -45.16 -0.72
CA ASP A 865 0.90 -46.17 -1.44
C ASP A 865 1.53 -47.57 -1.33
N ASP A 866 2.87 -47.68 -1.48
CA ASP A 866 3.59 -48.95 -1.30
C ASP A 866 3.55 -49.46 0.15
N ALA A 867 3.68 -48.57 1.13
CA ALA A 867 3.58 -48.93 2.55
C ALA A 867 2.15 -49.41 2.92
N MET A 868 1.11 -48.73 2.41
CA MET A 868 -0.29 -49.11 2.61
C MET A 868 -0.58 -50.50 1.99
N LYS A 869 -0.09 -50.73 0.77
CA LYS A 869 -0.19 -52.02 0.08
C LYS A 869 0.48 -53.15 0.86
N ASN A 870 1.67 -52.89 1.41
CA ASN A 870 2.42 -53.88 2.20
C ASN A 870 1.76 -54.18 3.55
N LEU A 871 1.28 -53.17 4.29
CA LEU A 871 0.54 -53.41 5.54
C LEU A 871 -0.77 -54.18 5.30
N LYS A 872 -1.48 -53.86 4.21
CA LYS A 872 -2.69 -54.60 3.80
C LYS A 872 -2.39 -56.07 3.49
N SER A 873 -1.37 -56.35 2.69
CA SER A 873 -0.99 -57.72 2.31
C SER A 873 -0.58 -58.58 3.52
N LEU A 874 0.11 -57.98 4.50
CA LEU A 874 0.43 -58.63 5.77
C LEU A 874 -0.82 -59.04 6.55
N TYR A 875 -1.84 -58.18 6.61
CA TYR A 875 -3.11 -58.50 7.28
C TYR A 875 -3.92 -59.57 6.54
N GLU A 876 -4.07 -59.43 5.22
CA GLU A 876 -4.81 -60.41 4.39
C GLU A 876 -4.20 -61.82 4.47
N THR A 877 -2.88 -61.93 4.68
CA THR A 877 -2.17 -63.22 4.84
C THR A 877 -2.54 -63.95 6.14
N VAL A 878 -2.87 -63.25 7.22
CA VAL A 878 -3.23 -63.85 8.53
C VAL A 878 -4.74 -64.10 8.70
N CYS A 879 -5.57 -63.54 7.81
CA CYS A 879 -7.01 -63.76 7.82
C CYS A 879 -7.45 -65.09 7.18
N SER A 880 -8.70 -65.47 7.47
CA SER A 880 -9.46 -66.50 6.76
C SER A 880 -10.93 -66.11 6.66
N THR A 881 -11.61 -66.66 5.66
CA THR A 881 -13.04 -66.53 5.45
C THR A 881 -13.69 -67.91 5.41
N GLN A 882 -14.88 -68.04 6.01
CA GLN A 882 -15.73 -69.22 5.86
C GLN A 882 -17.20 -68.81 5.73
N THR A 883 -18.05 -69.68 5.16
CA THR A 883 -19.47 -69.40 4.94
C THR A 883 -20.31 -70.50 5.58
N ILE A 884 -21.28 -70.09 6.40
CA ILE A 884 -22.24 -70.93 7.10
C ILE A 884 -23.54 -70.92 6.29
N SER A 885 -24.17 -72.07 6.06
CA SER A 885 -25.40 -72.12 5.27
C SER A 885 -26.60 -71.57 6.06
N LYS A 886 -27.67 -71.21 5.35
CA LYS A 886 -28.95 -70.83 5.98
C LYS A 886 -29.56 -72.00 6.76
N GLU A 887 -29.37 -73.22 6.26
CA GLU A 887 -29.89 -74.46 6.86
C GLU A 887 -29.20 -74.75 8.21
N ASP A 888 -27.88 -74.57 8.30
CA ASP A 888 -27.13 -74.70 9.56
C ASP A 888 -27.57 -73.66 10.61
N MET A 889 -27.95 -72.45 10.18
CA MET A 889 -28.36 -71.36 11.06
C MET A 889 -29.76 -71.54 11.64
N GLU A 890 -30.67 -72.22 10.95
CA GLU A 890 -32.05 -72.48 11.44
C GLU A 890 -32.11 -73.52 12.56
N VAL A 891 -31.04 -74.28 12.78
CA VAL A 891 -30.92 -75.32 13.82
C VAL A 891 -30.43 -74.75 15.17
N LEU A 892 -29.90 -73.53 15.21
CA LEU A 892 -29.31 -72.92 16.41
C LEU A 892 -30.36 -72.38 17.39
N THR A 893 -30.22 -72.68 18.69
CA THR A 893 -31.13 -72.17 19.72
C THR A 893 -30.88 -70.70 20.05
N GLN A 894 -31.80 -70.08 20.80
CA GLN A 894 -31.63 -68.70 21.27
C GLN A 894 -30.41 -68.51 22.20
N GLU A 895 -29.93 -69.56 22.87
CA GLU A 895 -28.69 -69.53 23.66
C GLU A 895 -27.45 -69.68 22.77
N ASP A 896 -27.47 -70.59 21.79
CA ASP A 896 -26.39 -70.73 20.79
C ASP A 896 -26.18 -69.44 20.00
N LEU A 897 -27.27 -68.79 19.58
CA LEU A 897 -27.25 -67.51 18.88
C LEU A 897 -26.75 -66.34 19.76
N LYS A 898 -26.79 -66.48 21.08
CA LYS A 898 -26.18 -65.53 22.03
C LYS A 898 -24.68 -65.80 22.19
N ALA A 899 -24.28 -67.07 22.31
CA ALA A 899 -22.87 -67.48 22.33
C ALA A 899 -22.15 -67.10 21.03
N PHE A 900 -22.80 -67.30 19.88
CA PHE A 900 -22.34 -66.88 18.55
C PHE A 900 -22.00 -65.39 18.51
N LYS A 901 -22.92 -64.52 18.94
CA LYS A 901 -22.69 -63.06 19.00
C LYS A 901 -21.52 -62.71 19.92
N GLN A 902 -21.48 -63.30 21.12
CA GLN A 902 -20.44 -63.02 22.10
C GLN A 902 -19.05 -63.44 21.60
N LEU A 903 -18.93 -64.56 20.89
CA LEU A 903 -17.66 -65.04 20.30
C LEU A 903 -17.22 -64.18 19.09
N VAL A 904 -18.17 -63.72 18.28
CA VAL A 904 -17.92 -62.77 17.19
C VAL A 904 -17.40 -61.42 17.71
N GLU A 905 -17.97 -60.94 18.81
CA GLU A 905 -17.55 -59.72 19.51
C GLU A 905 -16.21 -59.89 20.27
N SER A 906 -15.93 -61.05 20.85
CA SER A 906 -14.67 -61.33 21.54
C SER A 906 -13.50 -61.46 20.56
N GLU A 907 -13.64 -62.29 19.53
CA GLU A 907 -12.57 -62.55 18.56
C GLU A 907 -12.44 -61.44 17.49
N GLY A 908 -13.42 -60.54 17.43
CA GLY A 908 -13.41 -59.41 16.50
C GLY A 908 -13.58 -59.84 15.04
N LEU A 909 -14.58 -60.68 14.79
CA LEU A 909 -14.89 -61.23 13.47
C LEU A 909 -15.84 -60.32 12.69
N PHE A 910 -15.62 -60.20 11.38
CA PHE A 910 -16.50 -59.48 10.46
C PHE A 910 -17.50 -60.46 9.83
N ILE A 911 -18.81 -60.16 9.92
CA ILE A 911 -19.87 -60.96 9.29
C ILE A 911 -20.48 -60.18 8.12
N LYS A 912 -20.73 -60.89 7.03
CA LYS A 912 -21.53 -60.43 5.90
C LYS A 912 -22.58 -61.49 5.55
N GLU A 913 -23.86 -61.11 5.59
CA GLU A 913 -24.95 -61.91 5.04
C GLU A 913 -24.88 -61.93 3.49
N ASP A 914 -25.10 -63.09 2.90
CA ASP A 914 -25.17 -63.29 1.46
C ASP A 914 -26.63 -63.27 0.95
N GLN A 915 -26.83 -63.09 -0.36
CA GLN A 915 -28.15 -63.04 -1.00
C GLN A 915 -28.98 -64.34 -0.81
N SER A 916 -28.32 -65.44 -0.45
CA SER A 916 -28.91 -66.72 -0.07
C SER A 916 -29.46 -66.78 1.38
N GLY A 917 -29.15 -65.80 2.23
CA GLY A 917 -29.39 -65.84 3.68
C GLY A 917 -28.38 -66.68 4.46
N GLY A 918 -27.27 -67.11 3.83
CA GLY A 918 -26.10 -67.66 4.52
C GLY A 918 -25.20 -66.56 5.11
N LEU A 919 -24.42 -66.89 6.14
CA LEU A 919 -23.50 -65.94 6.79
C LEU A 919 -22.04 -66.23 6.42
N THR A 920 -21.39 -65.26 5.79
CA THR A 920 -19.94 -65.30 5.53
C THR A 920 -19.18 -64.56 6.62
N VAL A 921 -18.29 -65.26 7.32
CA VAL A 921 -17.49 -64.74 8.43
C VAL A 921 -16.03 -64.64 8.02
N THR A 922 -15.39 -63.50 8.29
CA THR A 922 -13.99 -63.21 7.98
C THR A 922 -13.28 -62.61 9.19
N GLY A 923 -12.06 -63.07 9.49
CA GLY A 923 -11.27 -62.57 10.60
C GLY A 923 -9.95 -63.32 10.73
N LEU A 924 -9.30 -63.24 11.90
CA LEU A 924 -8.10 -64.02 12.20
C LEU A 924 -8.43 -65.52 12.23
N LYS A 925 -7.51 -66.35 11.72
CA LYS A 925 -7.69 -67.80 11.54
C LYS A 925 -8.19 -68.51 12.79
N ASP A 926 -7.61 -68.21 13.95
CA ASP A 926 -7.93 -68.89 15.21
C ASP A 926 -9.37 -68.58 15.68
N GLY A 927 -9.82 -67.33 15.55
CA GLY A 927 -11.18 -66.91 15.91
C GLY A 927 -12.24 -67.48 14.97
N VAL A 928 -11.97 -67.51 13.65
CA VAL A 928 -12.87 -68.13 12.66
C VAL A 928 -12.98 -69.64 12.90
N ASN A 929 -11.87 -70.32 13.20
CA ASN A 929 -11.90 -71.75 13.51
C ASN A 929 -12.71 -72.07 14.79
N GLN A 930 -12.56 -71.26 15.85
CA GLN A 930 -13.35 -71.41 17.09
C GLN A 930 -14.86 -71.30 16.83
N LEU A 931 -15.30 -70.31 16.03
CA LEU A 931 -16.72 -70.12 15.70
C LEU A 931 -17.33 -71.33 14.97
N ILE A 932 -16.57 -71.93 14.05
CA ILE A 932 -17.02 -73.08 13.28
C ILE A 932 -17.05 -74.36 14.13
N MET A 933 -16.08 -74.55 15.03
CA MET A 933 -16.13 -75.64 16.01
C MET A 933 -17.36 -75.54 16.94
N MET A 934 -17.74 -74.32 17.34
CA MET A 934 -18.95 -74.08 18.14
C MET A 934 -20.21 -74.50 17.37
N ILE A 935 -20.40 -74.03 16.14
CA ILE A 935 -21.57 -74.37 15.30
C ILE A 935 -21.66 -75.89 15.07
N GLN A 936 -20.54 -76.55 14.75
CA GLN A 936 -20.51 -78.00 14.56
C GLN A 936 -20.91 -78.78 15.82
N ALA A 937 -20.60 -78.26 17.02
CA ALA A 937 -21.07 -78.84 18.27
C ALA A 937 -22.59 -78.67 18.48
N CYS A 938 -23.14 -77.49 18.18
CA CYS A 938 -24.58 -77.22 18.27
C CYS A 938 -25.41 -78.12 17.32
N LEU A 939 -24.97 -78.27 16.07
CA LEU A 939 -25.60 -79.14 15.07
C LEU A 939 -25.63 -80.62 15.53
N GLN A 940 -24.52 -81.13 16.07
CA GLN A 940 -24.47 -82.48 16.65
C GLN A 940 -25.32 -82.63 17.92
N GLY A 941 -25.60 -81.55 18.64
CA GLY A 941 -26.53 -81.51 19.77
C GLY A 941 -27.98 -81.70 19.30
N SER A 942 -28.43 -80.91 18.34
CA SER A 942 -29.82 -80.94 17.85
C SER A 942 -30.20 -82.29 17.21
N LEU A 943 -29.30 -82.86 16.39
CA LEU A 943 -29.48 -84.19 15.79
C LEU A 943 -29.75 -85.30 16.83
N ARG A 944 -29.16 -85.21 18.04
CA ARG A 944 -29.41 -86.16 19.12
C ARG A 944 -30.80 -85.99 19.75
N ILE A 945 -31.35 -84.78 19.72
CA ILE A 945 -32.70 -84.48 20.24
C ILE A 945 -33.74 -85.03 19.26
N GLU A 946 -33.61 -84.79 17.95
CA GLU A 946 -34.55 -85.32 16.96
C GLU A 946 -34.62 -86.85 16.94
N VAL A 947 -33.46 -87.52 17.03
CA VAL A 947 -33.39 -88.99 17.13
C VAL A 947 -34.11 -89.48 18.41
N ARG A 948 -33.92 -88.80 19.55
CA ARG A 948 -34.62 -89.13 20.80
C ARG A 948 -36.14 -88.99 20.65
N VAL A 949 -36.63 -87.87 20.10
CA VAL A 949 -38.07 -87.62 19.90
C VAL A 949 -38.70 -88.66 18.97
N ARG A 950 -37.97 -89.10 17.92
CA ARG A 950 -38.44 -90.16 17.02
C ARG A 950 -38.51 -91.52 17.72
N GLU A 951 -37.50 -91.89 18.51
CA GLU A 951 -37.55 -93.11 19.33
C GLU A 951 -38.66 -93.07 20.39
N GLU A 952 -38.92 -91.91 21.01
CA GLU A 952 -40.02 -91.73 21.96
C GLU A 952 -41.39 -91.99 21.31
N GLU A 953 -41.63 -91.46 20.10
CA GLU A 953 -42.88 -91.63 19.34
C GLU A 953 -43.11 -93.09 18.92
N ASP A 954 -42.11 -93.72 18.29
CA ASP A 954 -42.19 -95.12 17.84
C ASP A 954 -42.40 -96.08 19.02
N LEU A 955 -41.68 -95.85 20.12
CA LEU A 955 -41.80 -96.68 21.32
C LEU A 955 -43.18 -96.50 21.96
N TYR A 956 -43.69 -95.27 22.04
CA TYR A 956 -44.99 -94.97 22.66
C TYR A 956 -46.16 -95.69 21.98
N ASN A 957 -46.09 -95.90 20.66
CA ASN A 957 -47.10 -96.63 19.91
C ASN A 957 -47.05 -98.15 20.10
N ARG A 958 -45.87 -98.69 20.46
CA ARG A 958 -45.61 -100.13 20.63
C ARG A 958 -45.77 -100.59 22.08
N VAL A 959 -45.29 -99.78 23.03
CA VAL A 959 -45.23 -100.07 24.46
C VAL A 959 -45.89 -98.94 25.25
N MET A 960 -46.79 -99.31 26.15
CA MET A 960 -47.61 -98.39 26.94
C MET A 960 -47.44 -98.66 28.44
N TRP A 961 -46.84 -97.71 29.14
CA TRP A 961 -46.80 -97.66 30.59
C TRP A 961 -47.97 -96.83 31.14
N CYS A 962 -48.57 -97.33 32.21
CA CYS A 962 -49.69 -96.71 32.91
C CYS A 962 -49.41 -96.62 34.42
N ILE A 963 -49.96 -95.57 35.04
CA ILE A 963 -49.98 -95.34 36.48
C ILE A 963 -51.42 -95.47 37.00
N LEU A 964 -51.59 -95.94 38.23
CA LEU A 964 -52.90 -96.07 38.87
C LEU A 964 -53.27 -94.75 39.58
N ASP A 965 -54.41 -94.16 39.23
CA ASP A 965 -54.88 -92.91 39.85
C ASP A 965 -55.57 -93.12 41.21
N GLN A 966 -55.80 -92.01 41.93
CA GLN A 966 -56.48 -92.01 43.24
C GLN A 966 -57.94 -92.50 43.19
N ARG A 967 -58.51 -92.70 42.00
CA ARG A 967 -59.87 -93.25 41.78
C ARG A 967 -59.84 -94.73 41.37
N GLY A 968 -58.65 -95.35 41.31
CA GLY A 968 -58.45 -96.75 40.95
C GLY A 968 -58.40 -97.04 39.44
N ASN A 969 -58.28 -96.02 38.58
CA ASN A 969 -58.19 -96.19 37.13
C ASN A 969 -56.75 -96.17 36.64
N TRP A 970 -56.45 -96.93 35.59
CA TRP A 970 -55.14 -96.92 34.94
C TRP A 970 -55.07 -95.79 33.92
N GLN A 971 -54.27 -94.76 34.20
CA GLN A 971 -53.99 -93.66 33.27
C GLN A 971 -52.67 -93.93 32.52
N ARG A 972 -52.65 -93.62 31.21
CA ARG A 972 -51.44 -93.73 30.38
C ARG A 972 -50.48 -92.60 30.70
N LEU A 973 -49.20 -92.92 30.86
CA LEU A 973 -48.15 -91.92 31.10
C LEU A 973 -47.77 -91.17 29.80
N PRO A 974 -47.23 -89.94 29.87
CA PRO A 974 -46.73 -89.20 28.71
C PRO A 974 -45.59 -89.92 27.95
N LYS A 975 -45.31 -89.51 26.70
CA LYS A 975 -44.25 -90.06 25.83
C LYS A 975 -42.89 -90.16 26.53
N ILE A 976 -42.41 -89.04 27.08
CA ILE A 976 -41.10 -88.93 27.76
C ILE A 976 -41.03 -89.90 28.95
N ALA A 977 -42.04 -89.90 29.82
CA ALA A 977 -42.13 -90.79 30.98
C ALA A 977 -42.15 -92.28 30.57
N ASN A 978 -42.91 -92.62 29.51
CA ASN A 978 -43.00 -93.96 28.94
C ASN A 978 -41.65 -94.45 28.38
N TYR A 979 -40.91 -93.57 27.71
CA TYR A 979 -39.57 -93.85 27.17
C TYR A 979 -38.53 -94.00 28.29
N ASN A 980 -38.51 -93.08 29.26
CA ASN A 980 -37.61 -93.11 30.41
C ASN A 980 -37.80 -94.38 31.25
N LEU A 981 -39.04 -94.83 31.46
CA LEU A 981 -39.34 -96.11 32.13
C LEU A 981 -38.76 -97.32 31.39
N GLU A 982 -38.96 -97.39 30.08
CA GLU A 982 -38.50 -98.54 29.27
C GLU A 982 -36.97 -98.56 29.13
N LYS A 983 -36.34 -97.39 28.93
CA LYS A 983 -34.87 -97.22 28.91
C LYS A 983 -34.23 -97.29 30.31
N ARG A 984 -35.04 -97.30 31.37
CA ARG A 984 -34.66 -97.28 32.81
C ARG A 984 -33.94 -96.01 33.27
N ASP A 985 -34.10 -94.91 32.53
CA ASP A 985 -33.57 -93.57 32.86
C ASP A 985 -34.53 -92.86 33.84
N ILE A 986 -34.61 -93.37 35.07
CA ILE A 986 -35.60 -92.97 36.08
C ILE A 986 -35.04 -92.09 37.22
N ALA A 987 -33.79 -91.63 37.11
CA ALA A 987 -33.11 -90.93 38.22
C ALA A 987 -33.79 -89.61 38.62
N ALA A 988 -34.33 -88.87 37.64
CA ALA A 988 -35.11 -87.65 37.86
C ALA A 988 -36.56 -87.92 38.33
N GLY A 989 -36.98 -89.19 38.39
CA GLY A 989 -38.39 -89.59 38.46
C GLY A 989 -39.07 -89.60 37.09
N ILE A 990 -40.40 -89.69 37.11
CA ILE A 990 -41.28 -89.64 35.93
C ILE A 990 -42.42 -88.65 36.19
N GLU A 991 -42.96 -88.03 35.16
CA GLU A 991 -44.17 -87.21 35.28
C GLU A 991 -45.40 -87.97 34.77
N ASP A 992 -46.53 -87.79 35.44
CA ASP A 992 -47.83 -88.30 34.98
C ASP A 992 -48.55 -87.31 34.04
N ALA A 993 -49.76 -87.68 33.62
CA ALA A 993 -50.59 -86.84 32.74
C ALA A 993 -51.16 -85.58 33.43
N GLN A 994 -50.86 -85.37 34.71
CA GLN A 994 -51.19 -84.17 35.49
C GLN A 994 -49.96 -83.32 35.82
N GLY A 995 -48.76 -83.73 35.40
CA GLY A 995 -47.49 -83.04 35.69
C GLY A 995 -46.97 -83.27 37.10
N VAL A 996 -47.42 -84.32 37.80
CA VAL A 996 -46.86 -84.69 39.11
C VAL A 996 -45.63 -85.57 38.90
N THR A 997 -44.50 -85.19 39.48
CA THR A 997 -43.26 -85.99 39.43
C THR A 997 -43.28 -87.09 40.50
N TRP A 998 -43.12 -88.34 40.07
CA TRP A 998 -43.06 -89.54 40.90
C TRP A 998 -41.67 -90.19 40.86
N GLN A 999 -41.15 -90.57 42.02
CA GLN A 999 -39.95 -91.43 42.11
C GLN A 999 -40.34 -92.89 41.93
N VAL A 1000 -39.60 -93.62 41.10
CA VAL A 1000 -40.02 -94.94 40.59
C VAL A 1000 -39.24 -96.08 41.22
N ASN A 1001 -39.95 -97.11 41.68
CA ASN A 1001 -39.39 -98.40 42.02
C ASN A 1001 -39.86 -99.46 40.99
N LEU A 1002 -39.03 -99.69 39.97
CA LEU A 1002 -39.28 -100.69 38.92
C LEU A 1002 -39.25 -102.15 39.42
N GLN A 1003 -38.62 -102.45 40.56
CA GLN A 1003 -38.63 -103.81 41.13
C GLN A 1003 -40.00 -104.15 41.71
N ASN A 1004 -40.63 -103.19 42.39
CA ASN A 1004 -41.93 -103.34 43.03
C ASN A 1004 -43.11 -102.89 42.14
N MET A 1005 -42.83 -102.41 40.92
CA MET A 1005 -43.79 -101.79 39.98
C MET A 1005 -44.63 -100.69 40.67
N GLN A 1006 -43.94 -99.79 41.36
CA GLN A 1006 -44.54 -98.72 42.18
C GLN A 1006 -43.92 -97.36 41.88
N ALA A 1007 -44.69 -96.31 42.16
CA ALA A 1007 -44.32 -94.91 42.00
C ALA A 1007 -44.72 -94.14 43.27
N THR A 1008 -43.84 -93.28 43.78
CA THR A 1008 -44.02 -92.55 45.05
C THR A 1008 -43.83 -91.05 44.85
N ALA A 1009 -44.82 -90.25 45.26
CA ALA A 1009 -44.79 -88.78 45.23
C ALA A 1009 -45.43 -88.23 46.51
N THR A 1010 -44.83 -87.20 47.11
CA THR A 1010 -45.35 -86.50 48.31
C THR A 1010 -45.85 -87.41 49.46
N GLY A 1011 -45.24 -88.59 49.62
CA GLY A 1011 -45.60 -89.59 50.64
C GLY A 1011 -46.72 -90.56 50.24
N GLN A 1012 -47.44 -90.33 49.13
CA GLN A 1012 -48.33 -91.31 48.53
C GLN A 1012 -47.54 -92.29 47.64
N THR A 1013 -47.94 -93.56 47.62
CA THR A 1013 -47.38 -94.59 46.73
C THR A 1013 -48.49 -95.28 45.95
N THR A 1014 -48.31 -95.35 44.63
CA THR A 1014 -49.24 -95.98 43.70
C THR A 1014 -48.53 -97.05 42.84
N LYS A 1015 -49.29 -97.75 41.99
CA LYS A 1015 -48.82 -98.87 41.16
C LYS A 1015 -48.59 -98.44 39.70
N LEU A 1016 -47.64 -99.11 39.05
CA LEU A 1016 -47.33 -99.01 37.63
C LEU A 1016 -47.69 -100.30 36.90
N LYS A 1017 -47.96 -100.21 35.59
CA LYS A 1017 -48.25 -101.35 34.70
C LYS A 1017 -47.71 -101.09 33.30
N ARG A 1018 -47.16 -102.13 32.65
CA ARG A 1018 -46.74 -102.10 31.24
C ARG A 1018 -47.72 -102.92 30.39
N LEU A 1019 -48.00 -102.44 29.18
CA LEU A 1019 -48.83 -103.03 28.13
C LEU A 1019 -48.08 -102.95 26.79
N GLN A 1020 -48.43 -103.78 25.82
CA GLN A 1020 -47.73 -103.84 24.52
C GLN A 1020 -48.69 -104.27 23.40
N ASN A 1021 -48.60 -103.60 22.26
CA ASN A 1021 -49.34 -103.94 21.03
C ASN A 1021 -48.44 -104.67 20.04
N LEU A 1022 -49.03 -105.54 19.23
CA LEU A 1022 -48.38 -106.27 18.13
C LEU A 1022 -49.14 -106.01 16.84
N THR A 1023 -48.50 -105.33 15.88
CA THR A 1023 -49.03 -105.12 14.52
C THR A 1023 -48.66 -106.31 13.62
N ALA A 1024 -49.58 -106.72 12.75
CA ALA A 1024 -49.46 -107.95 11.98
C ALA A 1024 -48.75 -107.75 10.62
N THR A 1025 -47.48 -108.16 10.52
CA THR A 1025 -46.72 -108.21 9.27
C THR A 1025 -46.78 -109.63 8.68
N VAL A 1026 -47.52 -109.82 7.58
CA VAL A 1026 -47.90 -111.16 7.10
C VAL A 1026 -46.78 -111.89 6.34
N PHE A 1027 -45.95 -111.17 5.59
CA PHE A 1027 -44.89 -111.73 4.74
C PHE A 1027 -43.47 -111.30 5.13
N GLY A 1028 -43.35 -110.44 6.15
CA GLY A 1028 -42.09 -109.96 6.70
C GLY A 1028 -42.21 -108.55 7.30
N GLU A 1029 -41.31 -108.20 8.22
CA GLU A 1029 -41.10 -106.84 8.74
C GLU A 1029 -40.26 -106.00 7.75
N GLY A 1030 -40.81 -105.75 6.56
CA GLY A 1030 -40.22 -104.91 5.52
C GLY A 1030 -41.27 -103.99 4.88
N THR A 1031 -40.92 -103.31 3.79
CA THR A 1031 -41.77 -102.34 3.08
C THR A 1031 -42.50 -103.02 1.91
N TYR A 1032 -43.83 -102.91 1.89
CA TYR A 1032 -44.72 -103.68 1.01
C TYR A 1032 -45.11 -102.89 -0.25
N PHE A 1033 -44.88 -103.48 -1.42
CA PHE A 1033 -45.19 -102.92 -2.73
C PHE A 1033 -46.12 -103.86 -3.51
N ALA A 1034 -47.36 -103.43 -3.75
CA ALA A 1034 -48.32 -104.18 -4.56
C ALA A 1034 -48.13 -103.89 -6.05
N VAL A 1035 -48.19 -104.94 -6.88
CA VAL A 1035 -48.06 -104.85 -8.35
C VAL A 1035 -49.30 -104.19 -8.99
N ASN A 1036 -50.47 -104.42 -8.40
CA ASN A 1036 -51.73 -103.86 -8.89
C ASN A 1036 -52.14 -102.62 -8.07
N ALA A 1037 -52.27 -101.47 -8.74
CA ALA A 1037 -52.71 -100.20 -8.15
C ALA A 1037 -54.05 -100.32 -7.40
N SER A 1038 -54.96 -101.20 -7.85
CA SER A 1038 -56.24 -101.48 -7.20
C SER A 1038 -56.15 -102.06 -5.79
N TYR A 1039 -54.97 -102.57 -5.37
CA TYR A 1039 -54.70 -102.96 -3.99
C TYR A 1039 -54.38 -101.72 -3.14
N SER A 1040 -53.40 -100.93 -3.57
CA SER A 1040 -52.97 -99.70 -2.89
C SER A 1040 -54.06 -98.63 -2.82
N ALA A 1041 -54.97 -98.61 -3.80
CA ALA A 1041 -56.11 -97.71 -3.87
C ALA A 1041 -57.28 -98.10 -2.92
N GLN A 1042 -57.21 -99.21 -2.21
CA GLN A 1042 -58.23 -99.55 -1.20
C GLN A 1042 -58.18 -98.56 -0.03
N SER A 1043 -59.36 -98.20 0.49
CA SER A 1043 -59.51 -97.25 1.62
C SER A 1043 -58.84 -97.69 2.93
N THR A 1044 -58.41 -98.95 3.02
CA THR A 1044 -57.51 -99.46 4.08
C THR A 1044 -56.13 -98.81 4.03
N TYR A 1045 -55.58 -98.61 2.83
CA TYR A 1045 -54.19 -98.18 2.59
C TYR A 1045 -54.11 -96.73 2.10
N SER A 1046 -54.95 -96.34 1.14
CA SER A 1046 -55.12 -94.96 0.71
C SER A 1046 -56.49 -94.45 1.13
N LYS A 1047 -56.58 -93.75 2.26
CA LYS A 1047 -57.85 -93.22 2.78
C LYS A 1047 -58.28 -91.99 1.98
N PRO A 1048 -59.52 -91.93 1.45
CA PRO A 1048 -60.04 -90.72 0.82
C PRO A 1048 -60.01 -89.52 1.79
N GLY A 1049 -59.50 -88.39 1.30
CA GLY A 1049 -59.54 -87.09 1.97
C GLY A 1049 -60.95 -86.48 1.97
N ALA A 1050 -61.10 -85.34 2.65
CA ALA A 1050 -62.39 -84.67 2.81
C ALA A 1050 -63.02 -84.18 1.49
N ASP A 1051 -62.25 -84.04 0.42
CA ASP A 1051 -62.71 -83.70 -0.93
C ASP A 1051 -62.90 -84.94 -1.84
N GLY A 1052 -62.72 -86.15 -1.29
CA GLY A 1052 -62.73 -87.42 -2.01
C GLY A 1052 -61.41 -87.79 -2.69
N SER A 1053 -60.34 -87.00 -2.58
CA SER A 1053 -59.04 -87.36 -3.18
C SER A 1053 -58.33 -88.51 -2.45
N GLN A 1054 -57.72 -89.40 -3.22
CA GLN A 1054 -56.83 -90.46 -2.74
C GLN A 1054 -55.43 -90.27 -3.33
N LEU A 1055 -54.42 -90.75 -2.61
CA LEU A 1055 -52.99 -90.62 -2.95
C LEU A 1055 -52.31 -91.98 -3.01
N MET A 1056 -51.47 -92.20 -4.02
CA MET A 1056 -50.71 -93.44 -4.19
C MET A 1056 -49.35 -93.14 -4.83
N PHE A 1057 -48.27 -93.60 -4.20
CA PHE A 1057 -46.96 -93.61 -4.85
C PHE A 1057 -46.85 -94.76 -5.86
N VAL A 1058 -46.32 -94.46 -7.05
CA VAL A 1058 -45.76 -95.44 -7.97
C VAL A 1058 -44.25 -95.41 -7.81
N ALA A 1059 -43.65 -96.55 -7.51
CA ALA A 1059 -42.22 -96.69 -7.27
C ALA A 1059 -41.60 -97.73 -8.20
N ARG A 1060 -40.37 -97.47 -8.65
CA ARG A 1060 -39.50 -98.47 -9.27
C ARG A 1060 -38.72 -99.17 -8.17
N VAL A 1061 -38.97 -100.47 -7.97
CA VAL A 1061 -38.41 -101.27 -6.87
C VAL A 1061 -37.45 -102.33 -7.41
N LEU A 1062 -36.25 -102.40 -6.83
CA LEU A 1062 -35.19 -103.32 -7.19
C LEU A 1062 -35.33 -104.62 -6.38
N THR A 1063 -36.24 -105.48 -6.83
CA THR A 1063 -36.67 -106.69 -6.12
C THR A 1063 -35.68 -107.86 -6.19
N GLY A 1064 -34.75 -107.85 -7.15
CA GLY A 1064 -33.70 -108.86 -7.31
C GLY A 1064 -34.22 -110.30 -7.40
N VAL A 1065 -33.52 -111.24 -6.77
CA VAL A 1065 -33.95 -112.63 -6.62
C VAL A 1065 -34.84 -112.75 -5.38
N TYR A 1066 -36.09 -113.17 -5.54
CA TYR A 1066 -37.07 -113.21 -4.46
C TYR A 1066 -37.39 -114.62 -3.93
N ALA A 1067 -37.80 -114.70 -2.66
CA ALA A 1067 -38.31 -115.92 -2.01
C ALA A 1067 -39.74 -115.74 -1.48
N GLN A 1068 -40.41 -116.79 -1.01
CA GLN A 1068 -41.74 -116.64 -0.40
C GLN A 1068 -41.62 -116.05 1.02
N GLY A 1069 -42.41 -115.01 1.30
CA GLY A 1069 -42.41 -114.31 2.59
C GLY A 1069 -43.22 -115.02 3.67
N GLN A 1070 -42.87 -114.76 4.93
CA GLN A 1070 -43.56 -115.30 6.11
C GLN A 1070 -43.57 -114.27 7.25
N SER A 1071 -44.55 -114.39 8.15
CA SER A 1071 -44.73 -113.46 9.28
C SER A 1071 -43.52 -113.47 10.22
N GLY A 1072 -43.10 -112.29 10.67
CA GLY A 1072 -41.96 -112.12 11.59
C GLY A 1072 -40.56 -112.25 10.97
N MET A 1073 -40.43 -112.47 9.65
CA MET A 1073 -39.14 -112.37 8.97
C MET A 1073 -38.64 -110.93 8.98
N LYS A 1074 -37.49 -110.64 9.59
CA LYS A 1074 -36.87 -109.29 9.61
C LYS A 1074 -35.85 -109.05 8.48
N VAL A 1075 -35.50 -110.11 7.76
CA VAL A 1075 -34.57 -110.15 6.63
C VAL A 1075 -35.00 -111.29 5.70
N PRO A 1076 -34.68 -111.24 4.40
CA PRO A 1076 -34.93 -112.36 3.48
C PRO A 1076 -34.21 -113.65 3.93
N PRO A 1077 -34.68 -114.83 3.47
CA PRO A 1077 -34.04 -116.10 3.81
C PRO A 1077 -32.69 -116.24 3.09
N SER A 1078 -31.84 -117.16 3.55
CA SER A 1078 -30.61 -117.52 2.84
C SER A 1078 -30.90 -118.31 1.57
N ARG A 1079 -30.21 -118.01 0.47
CA ARG A 1079 -30.30 -118.73 -0.81
C ARG A 1079 -29.68 -120.13 -0.74
N ASN A 1080 -28.66 -120.28 0.11
CA ASN A 1080 -28.01 -121.55 0.40
C ASN A 1080 -27.87 -121.74 1.91
N ALA A 1081 -28.34 -122.87 2.44
CA ALA A 1081 -28.25 -123.20 3.87
C ALA A 1081 -26.79 -123.32 4.37
N GLN A 1082 -25.82 -123.52 3.48
CA GLN A 1082 -24.39 -123.53 3.80
C GLN A 1082 -23.72 -122.15 3.75
N GLN A 1083 -24.40 -121.11 3.23
CA GLN A 1083 -23.87 -119.74 3.15
C GLN A 1083 -24.91 -118.72 3.66
N PRO A 1084 -25.04 -118.52 4.99
CA PRO A 1084 -26.10 -117.70 5.61
C PRO A 1084 -26.09 -116.20 5.26
N ASN A 1085 -25.02 -115.73 4.62
CA ASN A 1085 -24.85 -114.36 4.16
C ASN A 1085 -25.32 -114.15 2.72
N GLU A 1086 -25.40 -115.20 1.90
CA GLU A 1086 -26.05 -115.10 0.58
C GLU A 1086 -27.56 -115.23 0.79
N ARG A 1087 -28.28 -114.11 0.66
CA ARG A 1087 -29.73 -114.01 0.87
C ARG A 1087 -30.45 -113.67 -0.41
N TYR A 1088 -31.77 -113.88 -0.41
CA TYR A 1088 -32.64 -113.30 -1.42
C TYR A 1088 -32.71 -111.78 -1.22
N ASP A 1089 -33.00 -111.04 -2.29
CA ASP A 1089 -33.00 -109.57 -2.27
C ASP A 1089 -34.36 -109.00 -1.80
N SER A 1090 -35.44 -109.76 -2.00
CA SER A 1090 -36.78 -109.44 -1.49
C SER A 1090 -37.57 -110.72 -1.17
N VAL A 1091 -38.79 -110.57 -0.65
CA VAL A 1091 -39.76 -111.68 -0.56
C VAL A 1091 -41.11 -111.33 -1.20
N VAL A 1092 -41.90 -112.33 -1.54
CA VAL A 1092 -43.20 -112.20 -2.23
C VAL A 1092 -44.31 -113.00 -1.57
N ASP A 1093 -45.56 -112.63 -1.85
CA ASP A 1093 -46.76 -113.37 -1.49
C ASP A 1093 -46.80 -114.77 -2.16
N ASN A 1094 -46.47 -114.82 -3.45
CA ASN A 1094 -46.54 -116.03 -4.27
C ASN A 1094 -45.36 -116.11 -5.26
N LEU A 1095 -44.65 -117.24 -5.26
CA LEU A 1095 -43.49 -117.47 -6.13
C LEU A 1095 -43.81 -117.60 -7.62
N SER A 1096 -45.00 -118.09 -7.99
CA SER A 1096 -45.34 -118.37 -9.40
C SER A 1096 -46.04 -117.22 -10.12
N ASN A 1097 -46.70 -116.33 -9.36
CA ASN A 1097 -47.28 -115.09 -9.86
C ASN A 1097 -47.37 -114.06 -8.71
N PRO A 1098 -46.27 -113.36 -8.38
CA PRO A 1098 -46.24 -112.45 -7.24
C PRO A 1098 -47.14 -111.23 -7.50
N SER A 1099 -48.11 -111.02 -6.61
CA SER A 1099 -48.95 -109.81 -6.62
C SER A 1099 -48.38 -108.70 -5.72
N MET A 1100 -47.42 -109.07 -4.86
CA MET A 1100 -46.85 -108.21 -3.84
C MET A 1100 -45.39 -108.57 -3.54
N TYR A 1101 -44.53 -107.54 -3.49
CA TYR A 1101 -43.13 -107.65 -3.12
C TYR A 1101 -42.88 -106.94 -1.78
N VAL A 1102 -41.98 -107.48 -0.96
CA VAL A 1102 -41.55 -106.90 0.31
C VAL A 1102 -40.03 -106.81 0.32
N VAL A 1103 -39.51 -105.59 0.39
CA VAL A 1103 -38.07 -105.28 0.49
C VAL A 1103 -37.71 -104.89 1.93
N PHE A 1104 -36.44 -105.03 2.32
CA PHE A 1104 -35.99 -104.85 3.70
C PHE A 1104 -34.94 -103.73 3.86
N HIS A 1105 -34.54 -103.10 2.76
CA HIS A 1105 -33.67 -101.93 2.75
C HIS A 1105 -34.28 -100.83 1.88
N ASP A 1106 -34.31 -99.59 2.38
CA ASP A 1106 -35.07 -98.49 1.78
C ASP A 1106 -34.43 -97.98 0.47
N ASP A 1107 -33.14 -98.23 0.26
CA ASP A 1107 -32.40 -97.95 -0.98
C ASP A 1107 -32.83 -98.85 -2.15
N GLN A 1108 -33.58 -99.92 -1.89
CA GLN A 1108 -34.16 -100.78 -2.94
C GLN A 1108 -35.37 -100.15 -3.65
N ALA A 1109 -35.92 -99.01 -3.20
CA ALA A 1109 -37.14 -98.43 -3.74
C ALA A 1109 -37.01 -96.95 -4.12
N TYR A 1110 -37.24 -96.65 -5.40
CA TYR A 1110 -37.27 -95.27 -5.92
C TYR A 1110 -38.71 -94.82 -6.19
N PRO A 1111 -39.29 -93.87 -5.42
CA PRO A 1111 -40.60 -93.31 -5.72
C PRO A 1111 -40.52 -92.44 -6.99
N ASP A 1112 -41.23 -92.86 -8.03
CA ASP A 1112 -41.14 -92.29 -9.39
C ASP A 1112 -42.22 -91.22 -9.61
N TYR A 1113 -43.43 -91.46 -9.08
CA TYR A 1113 -44.55 -90.54 -9.15
C TYR A 1113 -45.43 -90.62 -7.89
N LEU A 1114 -46.02 -89.50 -7.49
CA LEU A 1114 -47.17 -89.47 -6.58
C LEU A 1114 -48.44 -89.22 -7.41
N ILE A 1115 -49.33 -90.19 -7.45
CA ILE A 1115 -50.60 -90.13 -8.19
C ILE A 1115 -51.72 -89.70 -7.24
N THR A 1116 -52.43 -88.64 -7.62
CA THR A 1116 -53.70 -88.23 -6.99
C THR A 1116 -54.86 -88.68 -7.86
N PHE A 1117 -55.86 -89.33 -7.28
CA PHE A 1117 -57.06 -89.84 -7.98
C PHE A 1117 -58.33 -89.67 -7.11
N LYS A 1118 -59.49 -90.04 -7.66
CA LYS A 1118 -60.83 -90.03 -7.04
C LYS A 1118 -61.65 -91.22 -7.56
#